data_AF-A0AA96RL90-F1
#
_entry.id   AF-A0AA96RL90-F1
#
_cell.length_a   1.000
_cell.length_b   1.000
_cell.length_c   1.000
_cell.angle_alpha   90.00
_cell.angle_beta   90.00
_cell.angle_gamma   90.00
#
_symmetry.space_group_name_H-M   'P 1'
#
loop_
_entity.id
_entity.type
_entity.pdbx_description
1 polymer ?
#
loop_
_entity_poly.entity_id
_entity_poly.type
_entity_poly.pdbx_seq_one_letter_code
_entity_poly.pdbx_strand_id
1 'polypeptide(L)'
;MKNLKSKFAAGLTALLMLSSTSVVSVFTGPMQTISAASEGGVLLSDNPGFETGDSTGYSTWGTVQLNSTNAYKGSNAAKIGSYSGVYQVVEGLSPNTTYSVSVYGKKSSTATSDGGLYVKNYDATTGKTAAFTTTSYTNYSLTFTTASDKTSAEIGVWSNNAAGGPDLYADELTLVLTATNLLQNAGFESGDTSWTASQNAGYEANNANSGTNSMRVGEGTGLRYQTITSGFTAGKTYTLSGWGKVSKQGTIGYLKVGAYDSANTKLTETMVPFYNWKNYAQNSGTIIVPTGTSYLKVQIGNNNVGYGYAYFDDLILKENTGPTYYVDPAGDDNNNTGTSASSAWKTIGKINNTTFAPGSTILFKGGQIFSGNVTFTNSDFGTIANPITIASYGTGKATISAGTGTAISLADTYGYAITNLKLDGTNRSTNTGYGIYVNNNSIAKKLKLLYVGDNVITNFRTGVMNRTLLDTSTYHRKLEAVNFVGNDVHTVYDYAITSQELTSTGADRGSDGFAIGTNGDTVSNLYAGYNTMYDSIKPTDSSCWGLFYGGKAQMLMVENNTAYNGGAKEGLWNWGGIYSVYQFNTVHDITTSGADGDGINPGASSEVLVQYNYIYNTDGAGILLDEGYGENFTAQNTVIRYNIIHDTYKKWTSSLNEWGELYGGIAINGKGNNHTIYNNTISTSNGSAAITIQGAHNNWQPNSTDILGTNNFKVYNNILNASNGSILIATSVCGTCTGQIKGNLYYTNGGVFKMINRYGSGTTYTSMSSWRSALGYETENSADTSVIGNPALVNPTVGGNPNNFKIGSTSAAKDTGRNLSSLYGLDVGKIDYFQNSTPYNTNYDIGAHEFR
;
A
#
# COMPACT_ATOMS: atom_id res chain seq x y z
N MET A 1 25.26 -16.48 -38.16
CA MET A 1 26.27 -15.69 -38.89
C MET A 1 25.66 -15.18 -40.20
N LYS A 2 25.87 -13.88 -40.46
CA LYS A 2 25.56 -13.09 -41.68
C LYS A 2 24.09 -12.79 -42.00
N ASN A 3 23.62 -11.63 -41.52
CA ASN A 3 23.66 -10.42 -42.34
C ASN A 3 23.80 -9.14 -41.48
N LEU A 4 24.94 -8.48 -41.70
CA LEU A 4 25.35 -7.13 -41.30
C LEU A 4 24.86 -6.16 -42.41
N LYS A 5 24.67 -4.83 -42.33
CA LYS A 5 25.18 -3.75 -41.45
C LYS A 5 24.52 -2.41 -41.89
N SER A 6 24.32 -1.48 -40.94
CA SER A 6 24.62 -0.02 -41.01
C SER A 6 23.85 0.90 -41.99
N LYS A 7 23.57 2.19 -41.77
CA LYS A 7 23.85 3.22 -40.74
C LYS A 7 23.18 4.57 -41.20
N PHE A 8 23.09 5.56 -40.30
CA PHE A 8 22.88 7.04 -40.47
C PHE A 8 21.42 7.53 -40.70
N ALA A 9 20.80 8.39 -39.86
CA ALA A 9 21.06 9.81 -39.51
C ALA A 9 20.91 10.73 -40.75
N ALA A 10 20.34 11.94 -40.76
CA ALA A 10 19.61 12.81 -39.83
C ALA A 10 19.11 14.03 -40.67
N GLY A 11 18.07 14.75 -40.22
CA GLY A 11 17.76 16.14 -40.62
C GLY A 11 17.12 16.35 -42.00
N LEU A 12 16.36 17.41 -42.28
CA LEU A 12 15.97 18.62 -41.53
C LEU A 12 14.94 19.40 -42.40
N THR A 13 13.93 20.03 -41.75
CA THR A 13 13.24 21.32 -42.11
C THR A 13 12.72 21.58 -43.54
N ALA A 14 11.42 21.81 -43.77
CA ALA A 14 10.58 23.04 -43.55
C ALA A 14 9.99 23.42 -44.95
N LEU A 15 8.86 24.12 -45.19
CA LEU A 15 8.24 25.27 -44.53
C LEU A 15 6.94 25.69 -45.32
N LEU A 16 5.88 26.19 -44.62
CA LEU A 16 4.79 27.13 -45.03
C LEU A 16 3.71 26.66 -46.07
N MET A 17 2.42 27.03 -46.04
CA MET A 17 1.71 28.23 -45.52
C MET A 17 0.15 28.12 -45.54
N LEU A 18 -0.52 28.96 -44.71
CA LEU A 18 -1.89 29.59 -44.81
C LEU A 18 -3.15 28.79 -44.37
N SER A 19 -4.17 29.32 -43.67
CA SER A 19 -4.51 30.68 -43.16
C SER A 19 -5.67 30.69 -42.13
N SER A 20 -5.55 31.56 -41.11
CA SER A 20 -6.54 32.46 -40.44
C SER A 20 -7.89 31.95 -39.86
N THR A 21 -8.11 32.07 -38.53
CA THR A 21 -8.78 33.21 -37.81
C THR A 21 -9.19 32.84 -36.36
N SER A 22 -8.75 33.70 -35.42
CA SER A 22 -9.36 34.10 -34.14
C SER A 22 -9.97 33.08 -33.15
N VAL A 23 -9.19 32.65 -32.15
CA VAL A 23 -9.70 32.32 -30.79
C VAL A 23 -8.67 32.73 -29.74
N VAL A 24 -9.16 33.30 -28.64
CA VAL A 24 -8.48 33.62 -27.38
C VAL A 24 -7.46 32.54 -27.00
N SER A 25 -6.17 32.89 -26.93
CA SER A 25 -5.11 31.99 -26.48
C SER A 25 -5.08 31.91 -24.94
N VAL A 26 -5.62 30.82 -24.41
CA VAL A 26 -5.26 30.30 -23.09
C VAL A 26 -3.82 29.77 -23.18
N PHE A 27 -2.96 30.18 -22.26
CA PHE A 27 -1.62 29.63 -22.12
C PHE A 27 -1.71 28.13 -21.77
N THR A 28 -1.16 27.26 -22.63
CA THR A 28 -0.87 25.86 -22.28
C THR A 28 0.62 25.61 -22.56
N GLY A 29 1.44 25.71 -21.51
CA GLY A 29 2.74 25.04 -21.46
C GLY A 29 2.60 23.73 -20.65
N PRO A 30 3.43 22.71 -20.90
CA PRO A 30 3.40 21.48 -20.13
C PRO A 30 3.81 21.75 -18.68
N MET A 31 2.92 21.39 -17.75
CA MET A 31 3.16 21.43 -16.30
C MET A 31 4.12 20.28 -15.96
N GLN A 32 5.39 20.60 -15.67
CA GLN A 32 6.36 19.63 -15.15
C GLN A 32 6.39 19.71 -13.63
N THR A 33 5.93 18.64 -13.00
CA THR A 33 5.88 18.39 -11.56
C THR A 33 7.23 17.87 -11.06
N ILE A 34 7.79 18.47 -10.00
CA ILE A 34 9.00 17.95 -9.32
C ILE A 34 8.82 18.06 -7.81
N SER A 35 9.16 16.97 -7.11
CA SER A 35 9.14 16.76 -5.66
C SER A 35 10.43 17.27 -4.98
N ALA A 36 10.38 17.41 -3.66
CA ALA A 36 11.30 18.19 -2.84
C ALA A 36 12.18 17.34 -1.88
N ALA A 37 13.51 17.58 -1.86
CA ALA A 37 14.55 17.19 -0.85
C ALA A 37 15.57 18.33 -0.69
N SER A 38 16.43 18.39 0.34
CA SER A 38 16.39 17.79 1.69
C SER A 38 17.13 18.73 2.67
N GLU A 39 18.17 18.33 3.40
CA GLU A 39 18.74 18.93 4.64
C GLU A 39 18.15 20.22 5.29
N GLY A 40 17.76 20.12 6.56
CA GLY A 40 17.28 21.26 7.37
C GLY A 40 15.87 21.74 7.02
N GLY A 41 15.25 21.08 6.05
CA GLY A 41 13.94 21.38 5.54
C GLY A 41 13.95 21.92 4.13
N VAL A 42 15.08 22.00 3.39
CA VAL A 42 15.15 22.46 2.00
C VAL A 42 14.22 21.61 1.12
N LEU A 43 13.28 22.27 0.45
CA LEU A 43 12.17 21.69 -0.31
C LEU A 43 12.16 22.15 -1.77
N LEU A 44 13.30 22.58 -2.32
CA LEU A 44 13.46 22.99 -3.72
C LEU A 44 14.43 22.02 -4.43
N SER A 45 14.22 21.80 -5.74
CA SER A 45 14.65 20.62 -6.51
C SER A 45 16.17 20.39 -6.65
N ASP A 46 16.54 19.32 -7.39
CA ASP A 46 17.87 18.83 -7.83
C ASP A 46 18.92 19.85 -8.36
N ASN A 47 18.60 21.15 -8.46
CA ASN A 47 19.50 22.17 -9.00
C ASN A 47 19.40 23.52 -8.26
N PRO A 48 19.50 23.57 -6.92
CA PRO A 48 19.28 24.80 -6.16
C PRO A 48 20.33 25.89 -6.45
N GLY A 49 21.53 25.48 -6.88
CA GLY A 49 22.64 26.36 -7.28
C GLY A 49 22.84 26.52 -8.79
N PHE A 50 21.94 26.02 -9.64
CA PHE A 50 22.07 26.11 -11.11
C PHE A 50 23.32 25.42 -11.71
N GLU A 51 23.90 24.47 -10.97
CA GLU A 51 25.17 23.80 -11.27
C GLU A 51 25.11 22.82 -12.46
N THR A 52 23.92 22.41 -12.91
CA THR A 52 23.75 21.53 -14.09
C THR A 52 24.15 22.19 -15.41
N GLY A 53 24.41 23.50 -15.41
CA GLY A 53 24.75 24.24 -16.62
C GLY A 53 23.54 24.59 -17.51
N ASP A 54 22.33 24.33 -17.03
CA ASP A 54 21.06 24.73 -17.63
C ASP A 54 19.98 25.07 -16.57
N SER A 55 18.80 25.49 -17.01
CA SER A 55 17.65 25.72 -16.12
C SER A 55 16.87 24.43 -15.82
N THR A 56 17.50 23.25 -15.86
CA THR A 56 16.83 21.99 -15.53
C THR A 56 16.23 22.09 -14.14
N GLY A 57 14.95 21.71 -14.03
CA GLY A 57 14.13 21.84 -12.82
C GLY A 57 13.37 23.16 -12.69
N TYR A 58 13.70 24.20 -13.48
CA TYR A 58 13.06 25.51 -13.38
C TYR A 58 12.26 25.87 -14.63
N SER A 59 11.12 26.52 -14.41
CA SER A 59 10.42 27.27 -15.44
C SER A 59 11.03 28.67 -15.58
N THR A 60 11.11 29.18 -16.81
CA THR A 60 11.68 30.50 -17.11
C THR A 60 10.74 31.33 -17.98
N TRP A 61 10.84 32.65 -17.86
CA TRP A 61 10.23 33.59 -18.80
C TRP A 61 11.18 34.76 -19.05
N GLY A 62 11.12 35.32 -20.27
CA GLY A 62 12.03 36.37 -20.70
C GLY A 62 13.46 35.86 -20.92
N THR A 63 14.44 36.71 -20.60
CA THR A 63 15.88 36.42 -20.74
C THR A 63 16.47 35.91 -19.43
N VAL A 64 16.52 34.59 -19.30
CA VAL A 64 17.28 33.91 -18.25
C VAL A 64 18.46 33.19 -18.89
N GLN A 65 19.65 33.42 -18.37
CA GLN A 65 20.88 32.77 -18.81
C GLN A 65 21.63 32.24 -17.58
N LEU A 66 22.43 31.20 -17.73
CA LEU A 66 23.38 30.86 -16.69
C LEU A 66 24.69 31.62 -16.88
N ASN A 67 25.32 32.00 -15.77
CA ASN A 67 26.54 32.78 -15.77
C ASN A 67 27.61 32.09 -14.91
N SER A 68 28.65 31.61 -15.57
CA SER A 68 29.75 30.91 -14.92
C SER A 68 30.84 31.80 -14.31
N THR A 69 30.73 33.12 -14.48
CA THR A 69 31.69 34.10 -13.96
C THR A 69 31.17 34.84 -12.73
N ASN A 70 29.91 34.62 -12.36
CA ASN A 70 29.22 35.33 -11.29
C ASN A 70 28.52 34.38 -10.32
N ALA A 71 28.95 33.13 -10.18
CA ALA A 71 28.43 32.22 -9.16
C ALA A 71 28.75 32.74 -7.73
N TYR A 72 27.83 32.56 -6.79
CA TYR A 72 28.12 32.71 -5.37
C TYR A 72 28.89 31.49 -4.85
N LYS A 73 28.45 30.30 -5.27
CA LYS A 73 29.06 29.02 -4.93
C LYS A 73 28.96 28.09 -6.13
N GLY A 74 29.97 27.24 -6.32
CA GLY A 74 30.01 26.38 -7.50
C GLY A 74 30.39 27.14 -8.77
N SER A 75 29.90 26.64 -9.89
CA SER A 75 30.32 27.02 -11.24
C SER A 75 29.32 27.90 -11.95
N ASN A 76 28.07 28.00 -11.50
CA ASN A 76 27.01 28.72 -12.22
C ASN A 76 26.12 29.54 -11.26
N ALA A 77 25.48 30.57 -11.80
CA ALA A 77 24.37 31.25 -11.16
C ALA A 77 23.34 31.63 -12.24
N ALA A 78 22.08 31.75 -11.85
CA ALA A 78 21.05 32.30 -12.73
C ALA A 78 21.29 33.80 -12.92
N LYS A 79 21.35 34.23 -14.18
CA LYS A 79 21.34 35.63 -14.61
C LYS A 79 19.96 35.97 -15.17
N ILE A 80 19.26 36.89 -14.52
CA ILE A 80 17.90 37.32 -14.85
C ILE A 80 17.97 38.73 -15.45
N GLY A 81 17.62 38.85 -16.72
CA GLY A 81 17.57 40.12 -17.45
C GLY A 81 16.32 40.96 -17.18
N SER A 82 16.09 41.97 -18.00
CA SER A 82 14.89 42.84 -17.92
C SER A 82 13.60 42.06 -18.19
N TYR A 83 12.54 42.32 -17.41
CA TYR A 83 11.22 41.67 -17.54
C TYR A 83 11.27 40.14 -17.64
N SER A 84 12.07 39.52 -16.77
CA SER A 84 12.41 38.10 -16.84
C SER A 84 12.31 37.42 -15.48
N GLY A 85 12.31 36.10 -15.45
CA GLY A 85 12.39 35.37 -14.19
C GLY A 85 12.51 33.87 -14.35
N VAL A 86 12.88 33.23 -13.24
CA VAL A 86 13.14 31.80 -13.10
C VAL A 86 12.45 31.31 -11.83
N TYR A 87 11.75 30.18 -11.89
CA TYR A 87 10.92 29.72 -10.78
C TYR A 87 10.64 28.22 -10.79
N GLN A 88 10.14 27.74 -9.65
CA GLN A 88 9.60 26.40 -9.47
C GLN A 88 8.23 26.47 -8.81
N VAL A 89 7.35 25.53 -9.16
CA VAL A 89 6.17 25.23 -8.36
C VAL A 89 6.54 24.06 -7.46
N VAL A 90 6.68 24.32 -6.17
CA VAL A 90 6.92 23.29 -5.17
C VAL A 90 5.58 22.71 -4.76
N GLU A 91 5.36 21.44 -5.07
CA GLU A 91 4.19 20.70 -4.62
C GLU A 91 4.51 19.85 -3.38
N GLY A 92 3.49 19.37 -2.68
CA GLY A 92 3.67 18.56 -1.46
C GLY A 92 3.97 19.39 -0.21
N LEU A 93 3.87 20.72 -0.29
CA LEU A 93 3.86 21.56 0.91
C LEU A 93 2.66 21.20 1.78
N SER A 94 2.84 21.35 3.07
CA SER A 94 1.82 21.06 4.08
C SER A 94 0.99 22.31 4.28
N PRO A 95 -0.35 22.28 4.15
CA PRO A 95 -1.23 23.37 4.59
C PRO A 95 -0.95 23.87 6.01
N ASN A 96 -1.20 25.15 6.28
CA ASN A 96 -0.95 25.83 7.56
C ASN A 96 0.46 25.60 8.11
N THR A 97 1.46 25.45 7.24
CA THR A 97 2.84 25.18 7.64
C THR A 97 3.74 26.30 7.19
N THR A 98 4.59 26.74 8.11
CA THR A 98 5.51 27.84 7.88
C THR A 98 6.82 27.31 7.29
N TYR A 99 7.20 27.90 6.17
CA TYR A 99 8.43 27.64 5.44
C TYR A 99 9.25 28.92 5.31
N SER A 100 10.56 28.80 5.13
CA SER A 100 11.45 29.92 4.83
C SER A 100 12.17 29.64 3.52
N VAL A 101 11.91 30.45 2.49
CA VAL A 101 12.71 30.42 1.27
C VAL A 101 13.89 31.38 1.42
N SER A 102 15.07 31.02 0.91
CA SER A 102 16.21 31.92 0.82
C SER A 102 17.02 31.75 -0.46
N VAL A 103 17.73 32.79 -0.87
CA VAL A 103 18.59 32.81 -2.05
C VAL A 103 19.74 33.77 -1.85
N TYR A 104 20.93 33.44 -2.33
CA TYR A 104 22.02 34.39 -2.45
C TYR A 104 21.84 35.20 -3.74
N GLY A 105 21.59 36.50 -3.58
CA GLY A 105 21.28 37.41 -4.69
C GLY A 105 22.21 38.61 -4.77
N LYS A 106 22.41 39.13 -5.98
CA LYS A 106 23.01 40.45 -6.23
C LYS A 106 22.46 41.10 -7.51
N LYS A 107 22.69 42.40 -7.68
CA LYS A 107 22.46 43.13 -8.94
C LYS A 107 23.78 43.50 -9.62
N SER A 108 23.78 43.64 -10.94
CA SER A 108 25.00 43.86 -11.73
C SER A 108 25.62 45.25 -11.58
N SER A 109 24.86 46.23 -11.10
CA SER A 109 25.32 47.62 -10.94
C SER A 109 24.62 48.34 -9.78
N THR A 110 25.05 49.56 -9.48
CA THR A 110 24.47 50.41 -8.42
C THR A 110 23.12 51.02 -8.82
N ALA A 111 22.67 50.85 -10.06
CA ALA A 111 21.37 51.33 -10.52
C ALA A 111 20.22 50.76 -9.67
N THR A 112 19.11 51.49 -9.62
CA THR A 112 17.89 51.02 -8.96
C THR A 112 17.35 49.78 -9.65
N SER A 113 16.94 48.79 -8.86
CA SER A 113 16.39 47.52 -9.31
C SER A 113 14.99 47.31 -8.75
N ASP A 114 14.10 46.77 -9.58
CA ASP A 114 12.79 46.23 -9.23
C ASP A 114 12.81 44.74 -9.56
N GLY A 115 13.14 43.92 -8.57
CA GLY A 115 13.29 42.48 -8.73
C GLY A 115 14.12 41.82 -7.62
N GLY A 116 13.95 40.52 -7.43
CA GLY A 116 14.61 39.73 -6.40
C GLY A 116 13.87 38.42 -6.15
N LEU A 117 14.00 37.89 -4.93
CA LEU A 117 13.31 36.66 -4.50
C LEU A 117 11.80 36.89 -4.39
N TYR A 118 11.00 35.90 -4.75
CA TYR A 118 9.57 35.91 -4.49
C TYR A 118 9.01 34.53 -4.13
N VAL A 119 7.86 34.56 -3.46
CA VAL A 119 7.01 33.39 -3.23
C VAL A 119 5.54 33.78 -3.37
N LYS A 120 4.74 32.99 -4.09
CA LYS A 120 3.29 33.23 -4.29
C LYS A 120 2.51 31.92 -4.39
N ASN A 121 1.19 32.01 -4.53
CA ASN A 121 0.25 30.87 -4.64
C ASN A 121 0.21 29.93 -3.41
N TYR A 122 0.88 30.31 -2.31
CA TYR A 122 0.84 29.59 -1.04
C TYR A 122 -0.35 30.01 -0.16
N ASP A 123 -1.06 31.09 -0.49
CA ASP A 123 -2.32 31.51 0.13
C ASP A 123 -3.25 32.18 -0.90
N ALA A 124 -4.35 32.80 -0.46
CA ALA A 124 -5.28 33.55 -1.32
C ALA A 124 -4.87 35.02 -1.55
N THR A 125 -3.76 35.46 -0.98
CA THR A 125 -3.27 36.85 -1.01
C THR A 125 -2.17 37.08 -2.04
N THR A 126 -1.73 38.33 -2.20
CA THR A 126 -0.59 38.69 -3.05
C THR A 126 0.72 38.11 -2.52
N GLY A 127 1.56 37.59 -3.42
CA GLY A 127 2.86 37.00 -3.09
C GLY A 127 3.81 37.93 -2.32
N LYS A 128 4.80 37.34 -1.65
CA LYS A 128 5.87 38.08 -0.95
C LYS A 128 7.07 38.24 -1.86
N THR A 129 7.79 39.34 -1.71
CA THR A 129 9.03 39.62 -2.44
C THR A 129 10.12 40.14 -1.52
N ALA A 130 11.38 39.84 -1.84
CA ALA A 130 12.57 40.44 -1.25
C ALA A 130 13.48 40.94 -2.38
N ALA A 131 13.48 42.25 -2.60
CA ALA A 131 14.22 42.87 -3.69
C ALA A 131 15.74 42.80 -3.47
N PHE A 132 16.50 42.55 -4.53
CA PHE A 132 17.96 42.57 -4.48
C PHE A 132 18.47 44.01 -4.49
N THR A 133 19.15 44.42 -3.43
CA THR A 133 19.56 45.83 -3.21
C THR A 133 21.07 46.06 -3.34
N THR A 134 21.87 44.99 -3.41
CA THR A 134 23.34 45.02 -3.29
C THR A 134 24.05 44.52 -4.56
N THR A 135 25.22 45.07 -4.85
CA THR A 135 26.11 44.57 -5.92
C THR A 135 27.01 43.42 -5.49
N SER A 136 27.06 43.15 -4.18
CA SER A 136 27.67 41.95 -3.60
C SER A 136 26.59 40.93 -3.25
N TYR A 137 26.91 39.64 -3.33
CA TYR A 137 25.99 38.58 -2.92
C TYR A 137 25.56 38.77 -1.47
N THR A 138 24.25 38.73 -1.26
CA THR A 138 23.61 38.83 0.05
C THR A 138 22.52 37.76 0.11
N ASN A 139 22.34 37.13 1.27
CA ASN A 139 21.26 36.19 1.46
C ASN A 139 19.94 36.93 1.66
N TYR A 140 18.98 36.75 0.76
CA TYR A 140 17.62 37.26 0.84
C TYR A 140 16.70 36.13 1.24
N SER A 141 15.82 36.34 2.21
CA SER A 141 14.90 35.30 2.69
C SER A 141 13.48 35.83 2.89
N LEU A 142 12.50 34.96 2.66
CA LEU A 142 11.09 35.18 2.92
C LEU A 142 10.52 34.01 3.71
N THR A 143 9.81 34.30 4.79
CA THR A 143 8.99 33.31 5.50
C THR A 143 7.56 33.39 5.01
N PHE A 144 6.95 32.25 4.71
CA PHE A 144 5.55 32.15 4.31
C PHE A 144 4.87 30.97 4.99
N THR A 145 3.56 31.08 5.19
CA THR A 145 2.73 30.01 5.77
C THR A 145 1.68 29.67 4.75
N THR A 146 1.66 28.41 4.31
CA THR A 146 0.63 27.94 3.39
C THR A 146 -0.75 28.12 4.00
N ALA A 147 -1.73 28.58 3.23
CA ALA A 147 -3.12 28.60 3.66
C ALA A 147 -3.64 27.17 3.83
N SER A 148 -4.80 27.05 4.48
CA SER A 148 -5.42 25.77 4.77
C SER A 148 -5.72 24.94 3.53
N ASP A 149 -5.93 25.54 2.35
CA ASP A 149 -6.23 24.84 1.10
C ASP A 149 -5.01 24.66 0.17
N LYS A 150 -3.82 25.09 0.59
CA LYS A 150 -2.63 25.13 -0.28
C LYS A 150 -1.62 24.05 0.08
N THR A 151 -1.32 23.21 -0.89
CA THR A 151 -0.27 22.17 -0.82
C THR A 151 0.90 22.47 -1.75
N SER A 152 0.98 23.69 -2.27
CA SER A 152 2.05 24.11 -3.15
C SER A 152 2.38 25.60 -3.00
N ALA A 153 3.54 26.00 -3.49
CA ALA A 153 3.93 27.40 -3.62
C ALA A 153 4.76 27.59 -4.89
N GLU A 154 4.59 28.72 -5.56
CA GLU A 154 5.48 29.14 -6.65
C GLU A 154 6.59 30.01 -6.07
N ILE A 155 7.84 29.62 -6.29
CA ILE A 155 9.01 30.25 -5.69
C ILE A 155 10.04 30.53 -6.78
N GLY A 156 10.62 31.72 -6.78
CA GLY A 156 11.63 32.03 -7.78
C GLY A 156 12.29 33.39 -7.61
N VAL A 157 13.02 33.79 -8.64
CA VAL A 157 13.64 35.10 -8.76
C VAL A 157 13.11 35.78 -10.01
N TRP A 158 12.76 37.07 -9.88
CA TRP A 158 12.17 37.83 -10.96
C TRP A 158 12.81 39.22 -11.07
N SER A 159 12.70 39.82 -12.25
CA SER A 159 13.16 41.16 -12.57
C SER A 159 12.10 41.87 -13.40
N ASN A 160 11.63 43.02 -12.91
CA ASN A 160 10.81 43.98 -13.63
C ASN A 160 11.63 45.14 -14.21
N ASN A 161 12.96 45.03 -14.16
CA ASN A 161 13.84 46.11 -14.62
C ASN A 161 13.54 46.42 -16.08
N ALA A 162 13.40 47.72 -16.40
CA ALA A 162 13.29 48.17 -17.78
C ALA A 162 14.54 47.77 -18.58
N ALA A 163 14.43 47.74 -19.91
CA ALA A 163 15.56 47.51 -20.79
C ALA A 163 16.68 48.52 -20.49
N GLY A 164 17.90 48.02 -20.24
CA GLY A 164 19.05 48.83 -19.79
C GLY A 164 19.21 48.97 -18.27
N GLY A 165 18.29 48.42 -17.48
CA GLY A 165 18.44 48.27 -16.03
C GLY A 165 19.45 47.17 -15.64
N PRO A 166 19.76 47.02 -14.33
CA PRO A 166 20.72 46.02 -13.89
C PRO A 166 20.21 44.59 -14.09
N ASP A 167 21.09 43.68 -14.48
CA ASP A 167 20.84 42.24 -14.44
C ASP A 167 20.86 41.77 -12.98
N LEU A 168 20.03 40.78 -12.64
CA LEU A 168 20.07 40.12 -11.33
C LEU A 168 20.82 38.80 -11.44
N TYR A 169 21.58 38.46 -10.40
CA TYR A 169 22.21 37.17 -10.24
C TYR A 169 21.67 36.50 -8.99
N ALA A 170 21.30 35.23 -9.12
CA ALA A 170 20.76 34.43 -8.03
C ALA A 170 21.39 33.04 -8.01
N ASP A 171 21.66 32.57 -6.81
CA ASP A 171 22.34 31.31 -6.56
C ASP A 171 21.91 30.72 -5.19
N GLU A 172 22.06 29.41 -5.01
CA GLU A 172 21.69 28.66 -3.80
C GLU A 172 20.25 28.96 -3.32
N LEU A 173 19.25 28.76 -4.18
CA LEU A 173 17.84 28.90 -3.83
C LEU A 173 17.39 27.69 -2.97
N THR A 174 16.90 27.97 -1.76
CA THR A 174 16.58 26.97 -0.73
C THR A 174 15.21 27.23 -0.11
N LEU A 175 14.47 26.20 0.29
CA LEU A 175 13.15 26.33 0.93
C LEU A 175 13.07 25.49 2.20
N VAL A 176 13.31 26.04 3.39
CA VAL A 176 13.35 25.26 4.64
C VAL A 176 12.00 25.17 5.38
N LEU A 177 11.66 24.00 5.94
CA LEU A 177 10.65 23.89 7.00
C LEU A 177 11.13 24.64 8.27
N THR A 178 10.29 25.50 8.83
CA THR A 178 10.68 26.27 10.04
C THR A 178 10.48 25.50 11.35
N ALA A 179 9.65 24.45 11.37
CA ALA A 179 9.55 23.53 12.50
C ALA A 179 10.77 22.60 12.53
N THR A 180 11.41 22.47 13.70
CA THR A 180 12.60 21.61 13.88
C THR A 180 12.25 20.15 13.61
N ASN A 181 12.78 19.60 12.51
CA ASN A 181 12.80 18.16 12.31
C ASN A 181 13.72 17.55 13.38
N LEU A 182 13.21 16.59 14.15
CA LEU A 182 13.96 15.90 15.19
C LEU A 182 14.97 14.90 14.60
N LEU A 183 14.81 14.54 13.32
CA LEU A 183 15.77 13.70 12.61
C LEU A 183 16.91 14.53 12.03
N GLN A 184 18.12 13.98 12.13
CA GLN A 184 19.32 14.51 11.46
C GLN A 184 19.53 13.77 10.14
N ASN A 185 20.13 14.44 9.14
CA ASN A 185 20.46 13.82 7.85
C ASN A 185 19.30 12.95 7.29
N ALA A 186 18.10 13.55 7.28
CA ALA A 186 16.86 12.81 7.07
C ALA A 186 16.52 12.58 5.59
N GLY A 187 17.21 13.30 4.68
CA GLY A 187 17.25 13.01 3.24
C GLY A 187 18.61 12.51 2.76
N PHE A 188 19.46 12.00 3.67
CA PHE A 188 20.63 11.17 3.36
C PHE A 188 21.72 11.75 2.43
N GLU A 189 21.70 13.04 2.13
CA GLU A 189 22.69 13.69 1.26
C GLU A 189 24.10 13.67 1.85
N SER A 190 24.21 13.62 3.17
CA SER A 190 25.46 13.39 3.90
C SER A 190 25.73 11.89 4.15
N GLY A 191 25.26 11.01 3.26
CA GLY A 191 25.32 9.55 3.39
C GLY A 191 24.41 9.02 4.49
N ASP A 192 24.88 8.06 5.29
CA ASP A 192 24.16 7.54 6.47
C ASP A 192 24.68 8.10 7.80
N THR A 193 25.36 9.26 7.76
CA THR A 193 25.77 10.01 8.96
C THR A 193 24.57 10.24 9.89
N SER A 194 24.80 10.14 11.21
CA SER A 194 23.78 10.19 12.27
C SER A 194 22.81 9.00 12.35
N TRP A 195 22.83 8.05 11.41
CA TRP A 195 22.02 6.84 11.49
C TRP A 195 22.84 5.64 11.97
N THR A 196 22.43 5.04 13.08
CA THR A 196 23.11 3.86 13.63
C THR A 196 22.77 2.62 12.82
N ALA A 197 23.80 1.86 12.47
CA ALA A 197 23.71 0.66 11.66
C ALA A 197 23.38 -0.60 12.47
N SER A 198 22.47 -1.41 11.93
CA SER A 198 22.59 -2.87 11.96
C SER A 198 22.86 -3.36 10.52
N GLN A 199 23.30 -4.61 10.34
CA GLN A 199 23.82 -5.17 9.09
C GLN A 199 22.88 -4.95 7.87
N ASN A 200 23.37 -5.01 6.62
CA ASN A 200 22.57 -4.93 5.38
C ASN A 200 21.68 -3.67 5.22
N ALA A 201 22.22 -2.50 5.54
CA ALA A 201 21.63 -1.20 5.22
C ALA A 201 22.74 -0.17 4.97
N GLY A 202 22.42 0.91 4.26
CA GLY A 202 23.33 2.00 3.91
C GLY A 202 22.67 2.96 2.92
N TYR A 203 23.31 4.08 2.60
CA TYR A 203 22.76 4.98 1.59
C TYR A 203 22.95 4.44 0.16
N GLU A 204 22.09 4.86 -0.78
CA GLU A 204 22.19 4.57 -2.21
C GLU A 204 22.09 5.87 -3.02
N ALA A 205 23.10 6.11 -3.86
CA ALA A 205 23.17 7.26 -4.75
C ALA A 205 22.38 7.07 -6.04
N ASN A 206 21.86 8.15 -6.60
CA ASN A 206 21.07 8.20 -7.84
C ASN A 206 19.77 7.37 -7.79
N ASN A 207 19.25 7.14 -6.58
CA ASN A 207 18.00 6.45 -6.35
C ASN A 207 17.17 7.14 -5.27
N ALA A 208 17.24 8.47 -5.24
CA ALA A 208 16.56 9.33 -4.29
C ALA A 208 15.13 9.68 -4.75
N ASN A 209 14.27 10.04 -3.80
CA ASN A 209 13.03 10.74 -4.12
C ASN A 209 13.34 12.15 -4.61
N SER A 210 14.39 12.76 -4.07
CA SER A 210 14.87 14.10 -4.42
C SER A 210 16.32 14.23 -3.96
N GLY A 211 17.11 15.09 -4.61
CA GLY A 211 18.55 15.12 -4.32
C GLY A 211 19.25 13.88 -4.90
N THR A 212 20.37 13.48 -4.28
CA THR A 212 21.22 12.41 -4.83
C THR A 212 21.07 11.10 -4.08
N ASN A 213 20.88 11.13 -2.76
CA ASN A 213 21.04 9.97 -1.91
C ASN A 213 19.73 9.57 -1.21
N SER A 214 19.47 8.27 -1.11
CA SER A 214 18.40 7.73 -0.26
C SER A 214 18.97 6.72 0.74
N MET A 215 18.20 6.38 1.77
CA MET A 215 18.49 5.21 2.60
C MET A 215 18.00 3.93 1.94
N ARG A 216 18.88 2.93 1.81
CA ARG A 216 18.56 1.58 1.34
C ARG A 216 18.67 0.55 2.47
N VAL A 217 17.67 -0.31 2.57
CA VAL A 217 17.59 -1.37 3.58
C VAL A 217 17.19 -2.72 2.95
N GLY A 218 17.96 -3.80 3.21
CA GLY A 218 17.82 -5.14 2.61
C GLY A 218 19.15 -5.65 2.02
N GLU A 219 19.35 -6.87 1.51
CA GLU A 219 18.60 -8.14 1.50
C GLU A 219 18.99 -8.95 2.76
N GLY A 220 18.11 -9.00 3.77
CA GLY A 220 18.37 -9.60 5.09
C GLY A 220 17.81 -8.74 6.22
N THR A 221 18.10 -9.05 7.49
CA THR A 221 17.69 -8.24 8.65
C THR A 221 18.45 -6.90 8.64
N GLY A 222 17.97 -5.98 7.81
CA GLY A 222 18.48 -4.62 7.69
C GLY A 222 17.68 -3.66 8.54
N LEU A 223 18.36 -2.93 9.41
CA LEU A 223 17.76 -1.83 10.19
C LEU A 223 18.77 -0.68 10.32
N ARG A 224 18.27 0.53 10.10
CA ARG A 224 18.94 1.79 10.49
C ARG A 224 18.06 2.50 11.50
N TYR A 225 18.66 3.21 12.46
CA TYR A 225 17.87 3.94 13.44
C TYR A 225 18.54 5.20 13.97
N GLN A 226 17.72 6.13 14.45
CA GLN A 226 18.12 7.30 15.23
C GLN A 226 17.42 7.26 16.59
N THR A 227 18.18 7.57 17.64
CA THR A 227 17.66 7.75 19.00
C THR A 227 17.58 9.22 19.29
N ILE A 228 16.37 9.70 19.60
CA ILE A 228 16.08 11.10 19.91
C ILE A 228 15.89 11.22 21.42
N THR A 229 16.78 11.95 22.08
CA THR A 229 16.79 12.11 23.55
C THR A 229 16.34 13.50 24.02
N SER A 230 16.10 14.43 23.10
CA SER A 230 15.66 15.80 23.39
C SER A 230 14.82 16.36 22.25
N GLY A 231 14.16 17.51 22.47
CA GLY A 231 13.31 18.15 21.46
C GLY A 231 11.89 17.59 21.37
N PHE A 232 11.53 16.62 22.22
CA PHE A 232 10.17 16.12 22.36
C PHE A 232 9.59 16.39 23.75
N THR A 233 8.26 16.48 23.85
CA THR A 233 7.54 16.70 25.11
C THR A 233 6.49 15.62 25.33
N ALA A 234 6.42 15.06 26.54
CA ALA A 234 5.37 14.10 26.90
C ALA A 234 3.97 14.74 26.79
N GLY A 235 2.99 13.96 26.32
CA GLY A 235 1.62 14.41 26.05
C GLY A 235 1.46 15.15 24.71
N LYS A 236 2.55 15.45 23.99
CA LYS A 236 2.48 16.04 22.64
C LYS A 236 2.45 14.96 21.56
N THR A 237 1.84 15.32 20.43
CA THR A 237 1.74 14.48 19.23
C THR A 237 2.84 14.85 18.25
N TYR A 238 3.54 13.84 17.74
CA TYR A 238 4.54 13.99 16.69
C TYR A 238 4.11 13.19 15.46
N THR A 239 4.33 13.75 14.28
CA THR A 239 4.13 13.07 13.00
C THR A 239 5.46 12.58 12.47
N LEU A 240 5.51 11.29 12.15
CA LEU A 240 6.55 10.65 11.39
C LEU A 240 6.09 10.50 9.94
N SER A 241 6.78 11.12 9.00
CA SER A 241 6.47 11.02 7.57
C SER A 241 7.73 10.84 6.74
N GLY A 242 7.57 10.42 5.50
CA GLY A 242 8.66 10.36 4.53
C GLY A 242 8.20 9.81 3.21
N TRP A 243 9.14 9.71 2.28
CA TRP A 243 8.97 9.05 1.00
C TRP A 243 9.64 7.69 1.04
N GLY A 244 9.00 6.71 0.43
CA GLY A 244 9.61 5.40 0.28
C GLY A 244 9.10 4.63 -0.93
N LYS A 245 9.93 3.72 -1.40
CA LYS A 245 9.61 2.71 -2.40
C LYS A 245 10.33 1.41 -2.09
N VAL A 246 10.00 0.36 -2.82
CA VAL A 246 10.72 -0.92 -2.74
C VAL A 246 11.23 -1.35 -4.12
N SER A 247 12.17 -2.26 -4.17
CA SER A 247 12.77 -2.71 -5.43
C SER A 247 11.87 -3.66 -6.22
N LYS A 248 10.89 -4.31 -5.58
CA LYS A 248 10.02 -5.31 -6.22
C LYS A 248 8.74 -5.59 -5.42
N GLN A 249 7.76 -6.18 -6.10
CA GLN A 249 6.52 -6.68 -5.52
C GLN A 249 6.79 -7.68 -4.39
N GLY A 250 6.04 -7.61 -3.30
CA GLY A 250 6.20 -8.48 -2.12
C GLY A 250 7.20 -7.99 -1.08
N THR A 251 8.08 -7.05 -1.44
CA THR A 251 8.93 -6.36 -0.46
C THR A 251 8.12 -5.28 0.26
N ILE A 252 8.36 -5.08 1.55
CA ILE A 252 7.83 -3.93 2.28
C ILE A 252 8.88 -3.30 3.19
N GLY A 253 9.10 -2.02 2.96
CA GLY A 253 9.79 -1.14 3.89
C GLY A 253 8.86 -0.61 4.97
N TYR A 254 9.40 -0.42 6.17
CA TYR A 254 8.70 0.27 7.25
C TYR A 254 9.56 1.37 7.83
N LEU A 255 8.91 2.48 8.12
CA LEU A 255 9.40 3.52 9.00
C LEU A 255 8.63 3.42 10.32
N LYS A 256 9.32 3.31 11.45
CA LYS A 256 8.69 3.22 12.78
C LYS A 256 9.19 4.33 13.68
N VAL A 257 8.33 4.82 14.56
CA VAL A 257 8.72 5.63 15.71
C VAL A 257 8.18 4.97 16.96
N GLY A 258 9.06 4.62 17.90
CA GLY A 258 8.69 4.08 19.20
C GLY A 258 9.12 5.00 20.33
N ALA A 259 8.30 5.10 21.38
CA ALA A 259 8.66 5.77 22.63
C ALA A 259 9.09 4.72 23.66
N TYR A 260 10.20 4.97 24.34
CA TYR A 260 10.81 4.03 25.28
C TYR A 260 11.10 4.69 26.62
N ASP A 261 10.97 3.95 27.70
CA ASP A 261 11.37 4.38 29.04
C ASP A 261 12.89 4.19 29.28
N SER A 262 13.35 4.59 30.47
CA SER A 262 14.75 4.46 30.88
C SER A 262 15.24 3.01 31.02
N ALA A 263 14.33 2.04 31.08
CA ALA A 263 14.63 0.61 31.11
C ALA A 263 14.62 -0.04 29.71
N ASN A 264 14.47 0.75 28.64
CA ASN A 264 14.29 0.30 27.26
C ASN A 264 12.99 -0.48 27.00
N THR A 265 11.98 -0.31 27.85
CA THR A 265 10.65 -0.86 27.60
C THR A 265 9.95 0.02 26.58
N LYS A 266 9.41 -0.59 25.51
CA LYS A 266 8.61 0.11 24.51
C LYS A 266 7.25 0.47 25.11
N LEU A 267 6.96 1.77 25.20
CA LEU A 267 5.70 2.29 25.74
C LEU A 267 4.61 2.36 24.66
N THR A 268 4.99 2.78 23.46
CA THR A 268 4.11 2.81 22.28
C THR A 268 4.95 2.87 21.01
N GLU A 269 4.37 2.50 19.87
CA GLU A 269 5.01 2.55 18.56
C GLU A 269 3.99 2.78 17.46
N THR A 270 4.36 3.59 16.48
CA THR A 270 3.65 3.74 15.21
C THR A 270 4.51 3.18 14.08
N MET A 271 3.88 2.55 13.10
CA MET A 271 4.52 2.03 11.91
C MET A 271 3.89 2.63 10.65
N VAL A 272 4.75 3.04 9.71
CA VAL A 272 4.38 3.62 8.40
C VAL A 272 4.91 2.70 7.29
N PRO A 273 4.02 2.07 6.49
CA PRO A 273 4.39 1.08 5.49
C PRO A 273 4.72 1.71 4.12
N PHE A 274 5.69 1.11 3.41
CA PHE A 274 6.08 1.45 2.03
C PHE A 274 6.34 0.18 1.21
N TYR A 275 5.55 -0.06 0.17
CA TYR A 275 5.58 -1.30 -0.62
C TYR A 275 5.35 -1.06 -2.12
N ASN A 276 5.32 0.21 -2.53
CA ASN A 276 5.20 0.56 -3.94
C ASN A 276 6.55 0.34 -4.64
N TRP A 277 6.60 -0.54 -5.63
CA TRP A 277 7.83 -0.83 -6.39
C TRP A 277 7.92 -0.13 -7.73
N LYS A 278 6.92 0.68 -8.06
CA LYS A 278 6.88 1.45 -9.31
C LYS A 278 7.42 2.85 -9.08
N ASN A 279 7.02 3.50 -8.00
CA ASN A 279 7.36 4.88 -7.69
C ASN A 279 7.57 5.09 -6.18
N TYR A 280 8.29 6.14 -5.82
CA TYR A 280 8.24 6.69 -4.47
C TYR A 280 6.81 7.12 -4.13
N ALA A 281 6.38 6.77 -2.92
CA ALA A 281 5.09 7.18 -2.37
C ALA A 281 5.33 7.83 -1.01
N GLN A 282 4.57 8.87 -0.71
CA GLN A 282 4.61 9.54 0.59
C GLN A 282 3.59 8.88 1.54
N ASN A 283 3.99 8.67 2.78
CA ASN A 283 3.11 8.14 3.82
C ASN A 283 3.50 8.72 5.19
N SER A 284 2.62 8.59 6.19
CA SER A 284 2.89 9.04 7.55
C SER A 284 2.09 8.31 8.61
N GLY A 285 2.49 8.53 9.86
CA GLY A 285 1.78 8.09 11.06
C GLY A 285 2.11 9.00 12.23
N THR A 286 1.30 8.93 13.28
CA THR A 286 1.46 9.78 14.46
C THR A 286 1.80 8.98 15.70
N ILE A 287 2.55 9.60 16.62
CA ILE A 287 2.81 9.09 17.95
C ILE A 287 2.48 10.17 18.98
N ILE A 288 1.71 9.80 20.01
CA ILE A 288 1.52 10.64 21.20
C ILE A 288 2.54 10.18 22.22
N VAL A 289 3.46 11.07 22.62
CA VAL A 289 4.56 10.71 23.51
C VAL A 289 4.03 10.43 24.91
N PRO A 290 4.10 9.19 25.44
CA PRO A 290 3.58 8.90 26.78
C PRO A 290 4.42 9.55 27.88
N THR A 291 3.81 9.81 29.04
CA THR A 291 4.56 10.14 30.26
C THR A 291 5.55 9.01 30.60
N GLY A 292 6.75 9.35 31.07
CA GLY A 292 7.81 8.39 31.36
C GLY A 292 8.71 8.05 30.17
N THR A 293 8.40 8.57 28.98
CA THR A 293 9.29 8.46 27.82
C THR A 293 10.64 9.10 28.11
N SER A 294 11.70 8.33 27.96
CA SER A 294 13.10 8.78 28.09
C SER A 294 13.74 9.07 26.73
N TYR A 295 13.32 8.36 25.68
CA TYR A 295 13.75 8.63 24.30
C TYR A 295 12.72 8.15 23.28
N LEU A 296 12.76 8.74 22.09
CA LEU A 296 12.11 8.20 20.89
C LEU A 296 13.15 7.47 20.04
N LYS A 297 12.75 6.39 19.39
CA LYS A 297 13.59 5.66 18.43
C LYS A 297 12.89 5.63 17.08
N VAL A 298 13.50 6.26 16.08
CA VAL A 298 13.04 6.18 14.69
C VAL A 298 13.83 5.08 13.99
N GLN A 299 13.11 4.14 13.38
CA GLN A 299 13.65 2.92 12.80
C GLN A 299 13.23 2.79 11.34
N ILE A 300 14.20 2.52 10.47
CA ILE A 300 14.01 2.22 9.06
C ILE A 300 14.35 0.76 8.86
N GLY A 301 13.38 -0.03 8.40
CA GLY A 301 13.52 -1.47 8.22
C GLY A 301 12.84 -1.98 6.95
N ASN A 302 13.03 -3.26 6.69
CA ASN A 302 12.33 -4.02 5.65
C ASN A 302 11.74 -5.27 6.33
N ASN A 303 10.66 -5.86 5.79
CA ASN A 303 10.27 -7.20 6.22
C ASN A 303 11.45 -8.15 5.95
N ASN A 304 11.76 -9.02 6.91
CA ASN A 304 13.00 -9.82 6.94
C ASN A 304 13.07 -10.92 5.86
N VAL A 305 12.44 -10.73 4.72
CA VAL A 305 12.17 -11.75 3.71
C VAL A 305 13.37 -12.10 2.84
N GLY A 306 14.56 -11.54 3.10
CA GLY A 306 15.73 -11.72 2.23
C GLY A 306 15.47 -11.34 0.76
N TYR A 307 14.39 -10.60 0.50
CA TYR A 307 13.79 -10.47 -0.81
C TYR A 307 13.53 -8.98 -1.07
N GLY A 308 14.49 -8.35 -1.73
CA GLY A 308 14.40 -6.96 -2.21
C GLY A 308 14.90 -5.92 -1.23
N TYR A 309 14.97 -4.69 -1.73
CA TYR A 309 15.39 -3.51 -0.99
C TYR A 309 14.21 -2.59 -0.77
N ALA A 310 14.20 -1.92 0.37
CA ALA A 310 13.37 -0.76 0.64
C ALA A 310 14.25 0.49 0.60
N TYR A 311 13.70 1.55 0.03
CA TYR A 311 14.34 2.84 -0.16
C TYR A 311 13.53 3.92 0.53
N PHE A 312 14.19 4.80 1.26
CA PHE A 312 13.55 5.85 2.04
C PHE A 312 14.29 7.16 1.87
N ASP A 313 13.53 8.24 1.85
CA ASP A 313 14.07 9.57 1.64
C ASP A 313 13.16 10.63 2.29
N ASP A 314 13.70 11.82 2.49
CA ASP A 314 12.97 13.00 2.97
C ASP A 314 12.16 12.74 4.25
N LEU A 315 12.80 12.11 5.23
CA LEU A 315 12.16 11.74 6.48
C LEU A 315 11.93 12.95 7.37
N ILE A 316 10.79 12.97 8.05
CA ILE A 316 10.42 14.03 8.99
C ILE A 316 9.86 13.40 10.26
N LEU A 317 10.39 13.81 11.41
CA LEU A 317 9.75 13.66 12.70
C LEU A 317 9.59 15.05 13.32
N LYS A 318 8.36 15.54 13.48
CA LYS A 318 8.10 16.87 14.06
C LYS A 318 6.86 16.87 14.94
N GLU A 319 6.79 17.82 15.87
CA GLU A 319 5.55 18.06 16.64
C GLU A 319 4.45 18.53 15.69
N ASN A 320 3.22 18.07 15.92
CA ASN A 320 2.06 18.59 15.20
C ASN A 320 1.83 20.06 15.55
N THR A 321 1.56 20.89 14.54
CA THR A 321 1.38 22.34 14.72
C THR A 321 -0.04 22.73 15.17
N GLY A 322 -0.99 21.79 15.14
CA GLY A 322 -2.38 22.04 15.53
C GLY A 322 -2.62 21.91 17.05
N PRO A 323 -3.70 22.51 17.59
CA PRO A 323 -4.00 22.43 19.01
C PRO A 323 -4.32 21.01 19.48
N THR A 324 -4.01 20.71 20.75
CA THR A 324 -4.44 19.48 21.43
C THR A 324 -5.68 19.76 22.27
N TYR A 325 -6.73 18.98 22.07
CA TYR A 325 -7.99 19.03 22.79
C TYR A 325 -8.17 17.76 23.64
N TYR A 326 -8.59 17.94 24.89
CA TYR A 326 -8.78 16.88 25.87
C TYR A 326 -10.27 16.73 26.19
N VAL A 327 -10.72 15.48 26.28
CA VAL A 327 -12.12 15.14 26.58
C VAL A 327 -12.17 14.18 27.75
N ASP A 328 -12.93 14.52 28.79
CA ASP A 328 -13.09 13.80 30.05
C ASP A 328 -14.55 13.93 30.50
N PRO A 329 -15.28 12.85 30.86
CA PRO A 329 -16.65 12.99 31.36
C PRO A 329 -16.77 13.86 32.63
N ALA A 330 -15.67 14.10 33.35
CA ALA A 330 -15.60 15.03 34.48
C ALA A 330 -15.32 16.50 34.08
N GLY A 331 -15.12 16.80 32.78
CA GLY A 331 -14.86 18.13 32.25
C GLY A 331 -16.10 19.03 32.15
N ASP A 332 -15.96 20.18 31.48
CA ASP A 332 -17.01 21.19 31.31
C ASP A 332 -16.94 21.83 29.90
N ASP A 333 -17.98 21.63 29.09
CA ASP A 333 -18.04 22.14 27.70
C ASP A 333 -18.18 23.66 27.58
N ASN A 334 -18.67 24.32 28.63
CA ASN A 334 -19.00 25.75 28.62
C ASN A 334 -17.86 26.60 29.18
N ASN A 335 -17.16 26.10 30.19
CA ASN A 335 -16.14 26.89 30.90
C ASN A 335 -14.71 26.50 30.55
N ASN A 336 -14.49 25.28 30.02
CA ASN A 336 -13.13 24.83 29.72
C ASN A 336 -12.74 25.09 28.25
N THR A 337 -11.50 25.52 28.06
CA THR A 337 -10.91 25.69 26.72
C THR A 337 -10.69 24.38 25.98
N GLY A 338 -10.66 23.24 26.69
CA GLY A 338 -10.34 21.93 26.14
C GLY A 338 -8.84 21.71 25.92
N THR A 339 -7.98 22.71 26.14
CA THR A 339 -6.57 22.68 25.71
C THR A 339 -5.59 22.09 26.74
N SER A 340 -6.09 21.57 27.86
CA SER A 340 -5.30 20.84 28.86
C SER A 340 -6.15 19.74 29.51
N ALA A 341 -5.50 18.70 30.06
CA ALA A 341 -6.22 17.64 30.77
C ALA A 341 -7.02 18.15 31.99
N SER A 342 -6.52 19.17 32.70
CA SER A 342 -7.22 19.81 33.82
C SER A 342 -8.37 20.73 33.40
N SER A 343 -8.42 21.12 32.14
CA SER A 343 -9.48 21.94 31.54
C SER A 343 -10.03 21.24 30.30
N ALA A 344 -10.38 19.97 30.45
CA ALA A 344 -10.93 19.14 29.38
C ALA A 344 -12.39 19.48 29.08
N TRP A 345 -12.80 19.29 27.84
CA TRP A 345 -14.21 19.23 27.46
C TRP A 345 -14.87 17.98 28.02
N LYS A 346 -16.20 17.98 28.05
CA LYS A 346 -17.01 16.91 28.62
C LYS A 346 -17.54 15.94 27.58
N THR A 347 -18.03 16.44 26.45
CA THR A 347 -18.87 15.63 25.54
C THR A 347 -18.36 15.55 24.10
N ILE A 348 -18.78 14.49 23.41
CA ILE A 348 -18.67 14.39 21.94
C ILE A 348 -19.42 15.53 21.25
N GLY A 349 -20.50 16.05 21.86
CA GLY A 349 -21.23 17.20 21.34
C GLY A 349 -20.35 18.43 21.15
N LYS A 350 -19.38 18.66 22.05
CA LYS A 350 -18.42 19.76 21.90
C LYS A 350 -17.45 19.55 20.73
N ILE A 351 -17.04 18.30 20.49
CA ILE A 351 -16.20 17.92 19.35
C ILE A 351 -16.94 18.20 18.05
N ASN A 352 -18.18 17.70 17.90
CA ASN A 352 -18.97 17.86 16.67
C ASN A 352 -19.33 19.32 16.34
N ASN A 353 -19.23 20.24 17.31
CA ASN A 353 -19.47 21.68 17.12
C ASN A 353 -18.18 22.51 16.99
N THR A 354 -17.02 21.85 16.87
CA THR A 354 -15.73 22.51 16.70
C THR A 354 -15.15 22.17 15.33
N THR A 355 -14.64 23.18 14.62
CA THR A 355 -13.86 22.96 13.40
C THR A 355 -12.38 22.77 13.75
N PHE A 356 -11.78 21.70 13.26
CA PHE A 356 -10.40 21.35 13.57
C PHE A 356 -9.44 21.71 12.44
N ALA A 357 -8.39 22.46 12.78
CA ALA A 357 -7.31 22.76 11.85
C ALA A 357 -6.40 21.53 11.62
N PRO A 358 -5.69 21.45 10.49
CA PRO A 358 -4.63 20.46 10.28
C PRO A 358 -3.68 20.34 11.47
N GLY A 359 -3.28 19.10 11.80
CA GLY A 359 -2.42 18.80 12.95
C GLY A 359 -3.14 18.77 14.30
N SER A 360 -4.42 19.12 14.38
CA SER A 360 -5.17 19.06 15.64
C SER A 360 -5.15 17.65 16.24
N THR A 361 -5.04 17.55 17.55
CA THR A 361 -5.13 16.27 18.28
C THR A 361 -6.34 16.29 19.19
N ILE A 362 -7.16 15.25 19.15
CA ILE A 362 -8.35 15.08 19.99
C ILE A 362 -8.12 13.84 20.86
N LEU A 363 -8.00 14.05 22.17
CA LEU A 363 -7.62 13.04 23.15
C LEU A 363 -8.77 12.75 24.11
N PHE A 364 -9.33 11.54 24.03
CA PHE A 364 -10.31 11.05 24.98
C PHE A 364 -9.63 10.42 26.20
N LYS A 365 -10.15 10.63 27.41
CA LYS A 365 -9.56 10.06 28.61
C LYS A 365 -9.67 8.54 28.61
N GLY A 366 -8.53 7.87 28.74
CA GLY A 366 -8.41 6.42 28.78
C GLY A 366 -9.23 5.81 29.91
N GLY A 367 -9.80 4.63 29.64
CA GLY A 367 -10.65 3.90 30.59
C GLY A 367 -12.04 4.51 30.82
N GLN A 368 -12.35 5.65 30.20
CA GLN A 368 -13.67 6.28 30.27
C GLN A 368 -14.55 5.88 29.08
N ILE A 369 -15.87 6.04 29.25
CA ILE A 369 -16.88 5.79 28.22
C ILE A 369 -17.51 7.13 27.79
N PHE A 370 -17.60 7.34 26.49
CA PHE A 370 -18.22 8.50 25.86
C PHE A 370 -19.36 8.02 24.97
N SER A 371 -20.60 8.34 25.35
CA SER A 371 -21.78 8.02 24.55
C SER A 371 -21.96 9.04 23.42
N GLY A 372 -22.17 8.54 22.20
CA GLY A 372 -22.47 9.36 21.02
C GLY A 372 -21.64 8.97 19.80
N ASN A 373 -21.69 9.83 18.79
CA ASN A 373 -21.12 9.59 17.46
C ASN A 373 -20.25 10.79 17.07
N VAL A 374 -18.97 10.57 16.79
CA VAL A 374 -18.05 11.63 16.35
C VAL A 374 -18.22 11.81 14.84
N THR A 375 -18.40 13.05 14.40
CA THR A 375 -18.57 13.37 12.97
C THR A 375 -17.61 14.48 12.57
N PHE A 376 -16.84 14.22 11.51
CA PHE A 376 -15.99 15.20 10.84
C PHE A 376 -16.50 15.44 9.43
N THR A 377 -16.45 16.70 9.01
CA THR A 377 -16.93 17.13 7.70
C THR A 377 -15.78 17.63 6.84
N ASN A 378 -16.08 18.10 5.63
CA ASN A 378 -15.08 18.62 4.71
C ASN A 378 -14.36 19.90 5.19
N SER A 379 -14.81 20.52 6.29
CA SER A 379 -14.14 21.65 6.96
C SER A 379 -13.05 21.19 7.93
N ASP A 380 -13.08 19.94 8.37
CA ASP A 380 -12.12 19.34 9.28
C ASP A 380 -11.18 18.47 8.45
N PHE A 381 -9.98 18.91 8.12
CA PHE A 381 -9.07 18.09 7.32
C PHE A 381 -7.63 18.24 7.79
N GLY A 382 -6.89 17.15 7.74
CA GLY A 382 -5.46 17.12 7.98
C GLY A 382 -4.68 16.97 6.68
N THR A 383 -3.41 16.62 6.82
CA THR A 383 -2.48 16.39 5.71
C THR A 383 -1.55 15.22 6.07
N ILE A 384 -0.77 14.71 5.12
CA ILE A 384 0.25 13.69 5.42
C ILE A 384 1.20 14.18 6.52
N ALA A 385 1.62 15.45 6.47
CA ALA A 385 2.61 15.98 7.41
C ALA A 385 2.02 16.55 8.71
N ASN A 386 0.72 16.87 8.73
CA ASN A 386 -0.01 17.35 9.90
C ASN A 386 -1.42 16.72 9.91
N PRO A 387 -1.53 15.41 10.20
CA PRO A 387 -2.82 14.73 10.29
C PRO A 387 -3.62 15.21 11.50
N ILE A 388 -4.94 15.20 11.38
CA ILE A 388 -5.83 15.27 12.54
C ILE A 388 -5.74 13.92 13.26
N THR A 389 -5.37 13.95 14.53
CA THR A 389 -5.17 12.75 15.35
C THR A 389 -6.32 12.58 16.32
N ILE A 390 -6.96 11.41 16.35
CA ILE A 390 -7.96 11.04 17.36
C ILE A 390 -7.44 9.83 18.13
N ALA A 391 -7.30 9.96 19.44
CA ALA A 391 -6.76 8.90 20.28
C ALA A 391 -7.18 9.01 21.75
N SER A 392 -6.59 8.14 22.59
CA SER A 392 -6.71 8.20 24.05
C SER A 392 -5.52 8.87 24.74
N TYR A 393 -5.73 9.47 25.90
CA TYR A 393 -4.68 9.89 26.85
C TYR A 393 -4.87 9.28 28.23
N GLY A 394 -3.81 9.21 29.03
CA GLY A 394 -3.85 8.56 30.34
C GLY A 394 -3.79 7.04 30.24
N THR A 395 -4.48 6.33 31.12
CA THR A 395 -4.38 4.86 31.23
C THR A 395 -5.52 4.15 30.48
N GLY A 396 -5.16 3.21 29.59
CA GLY A 396 -6.13 2.40 28.84
C GLY A 396 -6.73 3.11 27.63
N LYS A 397 -7.52 2.37 26.83
CA LYS A 397 -8.26 2.92 25.68
C LYS A 397 -9.56 3.57 26.16
N ALA A 398 -9.87 4.76 25.68
CA ALA A 398 -11.19 5.35 25.81
C ALA A 398 -12.20 4.58 24.97
N THR A 399 -13.43 4.45 25.45
CA THR A 399 -14.52 3.79 24.73
C THR A 399 -15.47 4.82 24.14
N ILE A 400 -15.65 4.84 22.83
CA ILE A 400 -16.75 5.53 22.16
C ILE A 400 -17.91 4.54 22.03
N SER A 401 -18.97 4.76 22.80
CA SER A 401 -20.19 3.95 22.76
C SER A 401 -21.18 4.58 21.79
N ALA A 402 -21.30 3.98 20.61
CA ALA A 402 -22.01 4.56 19.47
C ALA A 402 -23.52 4.27 19.47
N GLY A 403 -24.02 3.47 20.41
CA GLY A 403 -25.38 2.96 20.38
C GLY A 403 -25.65 2.22 19.06
N THR A 404 -26.72 2.58 18.36
CA THR A 404 -27.05 1.99 17.04
C THR A 404 -26.39 2.71 15.85
N GLY A 405 -25.63 3.78 16.10
CA GLY A 405 -25.00 4.62 15.08
C GLY A 405 -23.56 4.23 14.77
N THR A 406 -22.84 5.16 14.13
CA THR A 406 -21.43 5.05 13.75
C THR A 406 -20.53 5.71 14.79
N ALA A 407 -19.44 5.08 15.24
CA ALA A 407 -18.59 5.72 16.26
C ALA A 407 -17.84 6.93 15.72
N ILE A 408 -17.19 6.81 14.55
CA ILE A 408 -16.48 7.91 13.89
C ILE A 408 -16.84 7.98 12.40
N SER A 409 -17.33 9.13 11.95
CA SER A 409 -17.65 9.39 10.54
C SER A 409 -16.74 10.47 9.95
N LEU A 410 -16.12 10.20 8.79
CA LEU A 410 -15.33 11.14 7.99
C LEU A 410 -16.05 11.37 6.65
N ALA A 411 -16.70 12.51 6.49
CA ALA A 411 -17.44 12.86 5.28
C ALA A 411 -16.67 13.85 4.40
N ASP A 412 -16.26 13.41 3.21
CA ASP A 412 -15.50 14.18 2.21
C ASP A 412 -14.24 14.86 2.79
N THR A 413 -13.55 14.14 3.67
CA THR A 413 -12.38 14.62 4.40
C THR A 413 -11.27 13.58 4.56
N TYR A 414 -10.04 14.03 4.85
CA TYR A 414 -8.81 13.27 4.77
C TYR A 414 -7.71 13.79 5.69
N GLY A 415 -6.57 13.07 5.75
CA GLY A 415 -5.45 13.42 6.61
C GLY A 415 -5.69 13.06 8.07
N TYR A 416 -6.13 11.82 8.32
CA TYR A 416 -6.53 11.37 9.66
C TYR A 416 -5.63 10.25 10.19
N ALA A 417 -5.35 10.32 11.48
CA ALA A 417 -4.81 9.21 12.28
C ALA A 417 -5.77 8.89 13.43
N ILE A 418 -6.41 7.72 13.38
CA ILE A 418 -7.37 7.24 14.39
C ILE A 418 -6.74 6.04 15.07
N THR A 419 -6.39 6.19 16.35
CA THR A 419 -5.58 5.18 17.04
C THR A 419 -5.88 5.07 18.52
N ASN A 420 -5.59 3.90 19.10
CA ASN A 420 -5.65 3.67 20.53
C ASN A 420 -7.04 3.94 21.14
N LEU A 421 -8.11 3.50 20.46
CA LEU A 421 -9.50 3.64 20.91
C LEU A 421 -10.18 2.28 21.00
N LYS A 422 -11.20 2.20 21.86
CA LYS A 422 -12.25 1.17 21.78
C LYS A 422 -13.49 1.80 21.16
N LEU A 423 -13.97 1.24 20.07
CA LEU A 423 -15.22 1.64 19.41
C LEU A 423 -16.24 0.52 19.66
N ASP A 424 -17.39 0.86 20.21
CA ASP A 424 -18.39 -0.13 20.63
C ASP A 424 -19.79 0.23 20.12
N GLY A 425 -20.31 -0.59 19.21
CA GLY A 425 -21.67 -0.49 18.66
C GLY A 425 -22.74 -1.12 19.56
N THR A 426 -22.39 -1.54 20.78
CA THR A 426 -23.26 -2.14 21.82
C THR A 426 -23.81 -3.53 21.48
N ASN A 427 -24.35 -3.71 20.27
CA ASN A 427 -24.85 -4.99 19.78
C ASN A 427 -24.84 -5.02 18.24
N ARG A 428 -24.02 -5.90 17.65
CA ARG A 428 -23.88 -6.06 16.19
C ARG A 428 -25.18 -6.35 15.45
N SER A 429 -26.15 -7.00 16.10
CA SER A 429 -27.41 -7.41 15.49
C SER A 429 -28.43 -6.27 15.42
N THR A 430 -28.26 -5.21 16.19
CA THR A 430 -29.17 -4.04 16.21
C THR A 430 -28.48 -2.75 15.78
N ASN A 431 -27.15 -2.70 15.81
CA ASN A 431 -26.40 -1.57 15.28
C ASN A 431 -26.49 -1.56 13.76
N THR A 432 -26.76 -0.39 13.17
CA THR A 432 -26.83 -0.20 11.71
C THR A 432 -25.68 0.63 11.15
N GLY A 433 -24.78 1.08 12.03
CA GLY A 433 -23.65 1.94 11.69
C GLY A 433 -22.32 1.19 11.61
N TYR A 434 -21.24 1.97 11.73
CA TYR A 434 -19.87 1.50 11.55
C TYR A 434 -19.01 1.84 12.77
N GLY A 435 -17.94 1.09 13.01
CA GLY A 435 -16.90 1.57 13.90
C GLY A 435 -16.28 2.85 13.34
N ILE A 436 -15.74 2.77 12.14
CA ILE A 436 -15.23 3.93 11.39
C ILE A 436 -15.85 3.92 10.00
N TYR A 437 -16.46 5.03 9.62
CA TYR A 437 -17.02 5.24 8.29
C TYR A 437 -16.30 6.39 7.60
N VAL A 438 -15.69 6.12 6.45
CA VAL A 438 -15.07 7.12 5.58
C VAL A 438 -15.83 7.14 4.29
N ASN A 439 -16.25 8.32 3.86
CA ASN A 439 -16.96 8.51 2.60
C ASN A 439 -16.33 9.64 1.80
N ASN A 440 -15.97 9.36 0.54
CA ASN A 440 -15.57 10.36 -0.44
C ASN A 440 -16.54 10.33 -1.63
N ASN A 441 -17.56 11.18 -1.56
CA ASN A 441 -18.49 11.42 -2.66
C ASN A 441 -18.04 12.58 -3.55
N SER A 442 -16.99 13.31 -3.17
CA SER A 442 -16.44 14.38 -4.01
C SER A 442 -15.86 13.84 -5.32
N ILE A 443 -16.24 14.45 -6.44
CA ILE A 443 -15.61 14.21 -7.75
C ILE A 443 -14.32 15.03 -7.96
N ALA A 444 -14.11 16.07 -7.16
CA ALA A 444 -13.00 17.01 -7.35
C ALA A 444 -11.81 16.77 -6.39
N LYS A 445 -11.95 15.92 -5.38
CA LYS A 445 -10.95 15.77 -4.31
C LYS A 445 -10.32 14.38 -4.31
N LYS A 446 -9.01 14.35 -4.54
CA LYS A 446 -8.16 13.22 -4.16
C LYS A 446 -7.81 13.34 -2.68
N LEU A 447 -8.28 12.38 -1.90
CA LEU A 447 -8.05 12.31 -0.46
C LEU A 447 -6.79 11.49 -0.19
N LYS A 448 -5.94 11.98 0.71
CA LYS A 448 -4.70 11.30 1.10
C LYS A 448 -4.65 11.09 2.60
N LEU A 449 -4.03 9.97 2.99
CA LEU A 449 -3.82 9.54 4.36
C LEU A 449 -5.11 9.27 5.14
N LEU A 450 -5.36 7.97 5.31
CA LEU A 450 -6.19 7.43 6.38
C LEU A 450 -5.33 6.43 7.14
N TYR A 451 -4.97 6.75 8.37
CA TYR A 451 -4.27 5.82 9.27
C TYR A 451 -5.23 5.36 10.37
N VAL A 452 -5.54 4.08 10.40
CA VAL A 452 -6.38 3.46 11.43
C VAL A 452 -5.55 2.35 12.06
N GLY A 453 -5.14 2.52 13.31
CA GLY A 453 -4.28 1.51 13.94
C GLY A 453 -4.39 1.41 15.45
N ASP A 454 -4.12 0.21 15.97
CA ASP A 454 -4.23 -0.10 17.40
C ASP A 454 -5.62 0.26 17.98
N ASN A 455 -6.70 -0.04 17.26
CA ASN A 455 -8.06 0.11 17.76
C ASN A 455 -8.69 -1.24 18.09
N VAL A 456 -9.59 -1.25 19.06
CA VAL A 456 -10.53 -2.36 19.30
C VAL A 456 -11.89 -1.93 18.77
N ILE A 457 -12.42 -2.63 17.78
CA ILE A 457 -13.68 -2.25 17.10
C ILE A 457 -14.65 -3.41 17.20
N THR A 458 -15.78 -3.20 17.88
CA THR A 458 -16.69 -4.29 18.21
C THR A 458 -18.17 -3.91 18.23
N ASN A 459 -19.04 -4.90 18.05
CA ASN A 459 -20.49 -4.80 18.14
C ASN A 459 -21.15 -3.89 17.08
N PHE A 460 -20.53 -3.74 15.91
CA PHE A 460 -21.08 -2.95 14.79
C PHE A 460 -21.71 -3.82 13.71
N ARG A 461 -22.47 -3.19 12.81
CA ARG A 461 -22.78 -3.83 11.53
C ARG A 461 -21.50 -4.11 10.75
N THR A 462 -20.66 -3.11 10.55
CA THR A 462 -19.33 -3.25 9.92
C THR A 462 -18.29 -2.55 10.79
N GLY A 463 -17.10 -3.13 10.92
CA GLY A 463 -16.02 -2.53 11.73
C GLY A 463 -15.50 -1.22 11.11
N VAL A 464 -14.80 -1.32 9.98
CA VAL A 464 -14.27 -0.17 9.24
C VAL A 464 -14.75 -0.22 7.81
N MET A 465 -15.39 0.86 7.36
CA MET A 465 -15.92 1.01 6.02
C MET A 465 -15.33 2.26 5.37
N ASN A 466 -14.52 2.06 4.35
CA ASN A 466 -13.95 3.11 3.52
C ASN A 466 -14.63 3.11 2.15
N ARG A 467 -15.35 4.18 1.78
CA ARG A 467 -16.13 4.27 0.54
C ARG A 467 -15.70 5.44 -0.33
N THR A 468 -15.64 5.19 -1.64
CA THR A 468 -15.39 6.23 -2.65
C THR A 468 -16.40 6.16 -3.77
N LEU A 469 -16.88 7.31 -4.23
CA LEU A 469 -17.74 7.39 -5.41
C LEU A 469 -16.92 7.18 -6.68
N LEU A 470 -17.34 6.30 -7.60
CA LEU A 470 -16.74 6.20 -8.92
C LEU A 470 -16.89 7.53 -9.68
N ASP A 471 -15.79 8.07 -10.19
CA ASP A 471 -15.82 9.17 -11.18
C ASP A 471 -15.48 8.62 -12.57
N THR A 472 -16.51 8.48 -13.39
CA THR A 472 -16.40 8.00 -14.78
C THR A 472 -15.92 9.07 -15.76
N SER A 473 -15.81 10.34 -15.33
CA SER A 473 -15.46 11.46 -16.20
C SER A 473 -13.95 11.72 -16.25
N THR A 474 -13.21 11.40 -15.18
CA THR A 474 -11.77 11.63 -15.09
C THR A 474 -10.93 10.39 -14.73
N TYR A 475 -11.55 9.26 -14.34
CA TYR A 475 -10.86 8.01 -13.98
C TYR A 475 -9.66 8.20 -13.02
N HIS A 476 -9.74 9.16 -12.10
CA HIS A 476 -8.67 9.45 -11.15
C HIS A 476 -8.86 8.71 -9.82
N ARG A 477 -7.74 8.23 -9.25
CA ARG A 477 -7.63 7.64 -7.91
C ARG A 477 -8.10 8.65 -6.86
N LYS A 478 -9.10 8.28 -6.08
CA LYS A 478 -9.76 9.17 -5.10
C LYS A 478 -9.25 9.01 -3.69
N LEU A 479 -8.65 7.86 -3.37
CA LEU A 479 -7.97 7.63 -2.10
C LEU A 479 -6.55 7.11 -2.33
N GLU A 480 -5.63 7.64 -1.53
CA GLU A 480 -4.24 7.21 -1.51
C GLU A 480 -3.68 7.16 -0.09
N ALA A 481 -2.80 6.19 0.16
CA ALA A 481 -2.13 5.99 1.46
C ALA A 481 -3.14 5.66 2.58
N VAL A 482 -3.90 4.58 2.39
CA VAL A 482 -4.83 4.05 3.40
C VAL A 482 -4.13 2.92 4.15
N ASN A 483 -4.07 3.02 5.48
CA ASN A 483 -3.33 2.11 6.34
C ASN A 483 -4.23 1.58 7.46
N PHE A 484 -4.49 0.27 7.48
CA PHE A 484 -5.12 -0.46 8.58
C PHE A 484 -4.04 -1.28 9.29
N VAL A 485 -3.62 -0.85 10.48
CA VAL A 485 -2.43 -1.40 11.15
C VAL A 485 -2.74 -1.87 12.56
N GLY A 486 -2.63 -3.18 12.84
CA GLY A 486 -2.68 -3.66 14.22
C GLY A 486 -4.04 -3.49 14.90
N ASN A 487 -5.14 -3.46 14.15
CA ASN A 487 -6.48 -3.36 14.73
C ASN A 487 -6.99 -4.74 15.18
N ASP A 488 -7.76 -4.76 16.25
CA ASP A 488 -8.58 -5.88 16.69
C ASP A 488 -10.04 -5.56 16.33
N VAL A 489 -10.57 -6.21 15.30
CA VAL A 489 -11.93 -5.97 14.80
C VAL A 489 -12.74 -7.24 14.90
N HIS A 490 -13.74 -7.24 15.77
CA HIS A 490 -14.47 -8.46 16.08
C HIS A 490 -15.93 -8.25 16.45
N THR A 491 -16.72 -9.32 16.43
CA THR A 491 -18.14 -9.25 16.79
C THR A 491 -18.86 -8.24 15.90
N VAL A 492 -18.74 -8.42 14.58
CA VAL A 492 -19.37 -7.59 13.54
C VAL A 492 -20.44 -8.38 12.78
N TYR A 493 -21.34 -7.71 12.07
CA TYR A 493 -22.37 -8.37 11.27
C TYR A 493 -21.88 -8.70 9.85
N ASP A 494 -21.36 -7.71 9.12
CA ASP A 494 -20.89 -7.81 7.72
C ASP A 494 -19.35 -7.94 7.68
N TYR A 495 -18.64 -6.86 7.30
CA TYR A 495 -17.18 -6.81 7.16
C TYR A 495 -16.51 -6.41 8.47
N ALA A 496 -15.31 -6.93 8.72
CA ALA A 496 -14.42 -6.37 9.72
C ALA A 496 -13.79 -5.08 9.16
N ILE A 497 -13.10 -5.17 8.02
CA ILE A 497 -12.47 -4.01 7.36
C ILE A 497 -12.76 -4.08 5.86
N THR A 498 -13.25 -2.98 5.29
CA THR A 498 -13.60 -2.95 3.87
C THR A 498 -13.29 -1.60 3.22
N SER A 499 -12.84 -1.66 1.97
CA SER A 499 -12.62 -0.53 1.08
C SER A 499 -13.44 -0.75 -0.18
N GLN A 500 -14.54 -0.01 -0.31
CA GLN A 500 -15.55 -0.17 -1.37
C GLN A 500 -15.59 1.03 -2.32
N GLU A 501 -15.99 0.72 -3.55
CA GLU A 501 -16.30 1.71 -4.57
C GLU A 501 -17.81 1.73 -4.84
N LEU A 502 -18.40 2.92 -4.80
CA LEU A 502 -19.79 3.18 -5.16
C LEU A 502 -19.90 3.47 -6.66
N THR A 503 -21.06 3.21 -7.25
CA THR A 503 -21.38 3.67 -8.61
C THR A 503 -21.36 5.20 -8.72
N SER A 504 -21.33 5.76 -9.93
CA SER A 504 -21.37 7.22 -10.14
C SER A 504 -22.66 7.88 -9.65
N THR A 505 -23.72 7.11 -9.37
CA THR A 505 -24.97 7.59 -8.77
C THR A 505 -24.99 7.50 -7.24
N GLY A 506 -23.91 7.01 -6.60
CA GLY A 506 -23.83 6.84 -5.16
C GLY A 506 -24.52 5.59 -4.62
N ALA A 507 -25.10 4.76 -5.50
CA ALA A 507 -25.60 3.45 -5.13
C ALA A 507 -24.44 2.47 -4.93
N ASP A 508 -24.58 1.56 -3.96
CA ASP A 508 -23.77 0.34 -3.95
C ASP A 508 -23.92 -0.30 -5.35
N ARG A 509 -22.81 -0.78 -5.93
CA ARG A 509 -22.90 -1.62 -7.13
C ARG A 509 -23.75 -2.82 -6.72
N GLY A 510 -25.05 -2.77 -7.05
CA GLY A 510 -26.00 -3.83 -6.73
C GLY A 510 -25.57 -5.15 -7.34
N SER A 511 -26.30 -6.21 -7.02
CA SER A 511 -26.09 -7.62 -7.41
C SER A 511 -25.74 -7.89 -8.89
N ASP A 512 -25.90 -6.92 -9.79
CA ASP A 512 -25.74 -7.09 -11.25
C ASP A 512 -24.75 -6.09 -11.92
N GLY A 513 -23.81 -5.50 -11.17
CA GLY A 513 -23.05 -4.30 -11.61
C GLY A 513 -21.51 -4.41 -11.74
N PHE A 514 -20.97 -5.56 -12.14
CA PHE A 514 -19.55 -5.74 -12.41
C PHE A 514 -19.13 -5.09 -13.74
N ALA A 515 -18.61 -3.87 -13.66
CA ALA A 515 -17.84 -3.31 -14.76
C ALA A 515 -16.36 -3.37 -14.38
N ILE A 516 -15.66 -4.44 -14.77
CA ILE A 516 -14.21 -4.42 -14.88
C ILE A 516 -13.86 -3.60 -16.13
N GLY A 517 -13.53 -2.33 -15.92
CA GLY A 517 -13.01 -1.46 -16.96
C GLY A 517 -11.47 -1.48 -16.91
N THR A 518 -10.83 -1.43 -18.07
CA THR A 518 -9.38 -1.31 -18.24
C THR A 518 -8.80 0.03 -17.76
N ASN A 519 -9.64 0.95 -17.27
CA ASN A 519 -9.25 2.31 -16.89
C ASN A 519 -9.89 2.73 -15.56
N GLY A 520 -9.05 2.97 -14.54
CA GLY A 520 -9.35 3.79 -13.36
C GLY A 520 -9.51 3.03 -12.04
N ASP A 521 -8.41 2.77 -11.32
CA ASP A 521 -8.44 2.36 -9.91
C ASP A 521 -8.97 3.52 -9.03
N THR A 522 -9.86 3.26 -8.07
CA THR A 522 -10.40 4.30 -7.18
C THR A 522 -9.60 4.48 -5.90
N VAL A 523 -8.89 3.43 -5.46
CA VAL A 523 -7.99 3.43 -4.29
C VAL A 523 -6.61 2.98 -4.71
N SER A 524 -5.56 3.64 -4.18
CA SER A 524 -4.17 3.28 -4.43
C SER A 524 -3.34 3.26 -3.16
N ASN A 525 -2.35 2.37 -3.08
CA ASN A 525 -1.51 2.20 -1.90
C ASN A 525 -2.40 1.95 -0.66
N LEU A 526 -3.14 0.84 -0.70
CA LEU A 526 -3.93 0.33 0.43
C LEU A 526 -3.12 -0.74 1.18
N TYR A 527 -2.88 -0.51 2.47
CA TYR A 527 -2.19 -1.42 3.36
C TYR A 527 -3.13 -1.95 4.44
N ALA A 528 -3.18 -3.28 4.59
CA ALA A 528 -3.80 -3.95 5.72
C ALA A 528 -2.77 -4.89 6.35
N GLY A 529 -2.23 -4.49 7.50
CA GLY A 529 -1.15 -5.20 8.17
C GLY A 529 -1.41 -5.47 9.64
N TYR A 530 -1.03 -6.65 10.11
CA TYR A 530 -1.03 -6.99 11.55
C TYR A 530 -2.43 -6.92 12.21
N ASN A 531 -3.51 -6.92 11.43
CA ASN A 531 -4.87 -6.87 11.99
C ASN A 531 -5.32 -8.27 12.44
N THR A 532 -6.13 -8.30 13.50
CA THR A 532 -6.87 -9.48 13.93
C THR A 532 -8.36 -9.25 13.64
N MET A 533 -8.97 -10.11 12.83
CA MET A 533 -10.34 -9.96 12.35
C MET A 533 -11.11 -11.25 12.59
N TYR A 534 -12.17 -11.22 13.40
CA TYR A 534 -12.89 -12.45 13.75
C TYR A 534 -14.33 -12.27 14.24
N ASP A 535 -15.06 -13.38 14.37
CA ASP A 535 -16.42 -13.39 14.92
C ASP A 535 -17.38 -12.46 14.14
N SER A 536 -17.39 -12.62 12.81
CA SER A 536 -18.44 -12.07 11.97
C SER A 536 -19.64 -13.02 11.91
N ILE A 537 -20.85 -12.46 11.85
CA ILE A 537 -22.07 -13.27 11.70
C ILE A 537 -22.10 -13.94 10.32
N LYS A 538 -22.71 -15.13 10.30
CA LYS A 538 -23.14 -15.83 9.10
C LYS A 538 -24.44 -15.24 8.55
N PRO A 539 -24.43 -14.40 7.52
CA PRO A 539 -25.65 -13.81 6.97
C PRO A 539 -26.47 -14.91 6.31
N THR A 540 -27.80 -14.78 6.38
CA THR A 540 -28.69 -15.69 5.65
C THR A 540 -28.80 -15.37 4.17
N ASP A 541 -28.08 -14.36 3.67
CA ASP A 541 -28.21 -13.88 2.28
C ASP A 541 -27.14 -14.42 1.31
N SER A 542 -27.42 -14.21 0.02
CA SER A 542 -26.61 -14.68 -1.11
C SER A 542 -25.52 -13.67 -1.56
N SER A 543 -25.15 -12.65 -0.77
CA SER A 543 -24.13 -11.66 -1.17
C SER A 543 -22.68 -11.96 -0.72
N CYS A 544 -21.67 -11.65 -1.54
CA CYS A 544 -20.25 -11.95 -1.28
C CYS A 544 -19.64 -10.98 -0.24
N TRP A 545 -19.46 -11.41 1.01
CA TRP A 545 -18.84 -10.63 2.09
C TRP A 545 -17.58 -11.30 2.61
N GLY A 546 -16.57 -10.49 2.95
CA GLY A 546 -15.32 -10.97 3.53
C GLY A 546 -15.08 -10.42 4.93
N LEU A 547 -14.21 -11.04 5.73
CA LEU A 547 -13.66 -10.36 6.92
C LEU A 547 -12.89 -9.11 6.48
N PHE A 548 -12.07 -9.25 5.43
CA PHE A 548 -11.42 -8.14 4.74
C PHE A 548 -11.87 -8.05 3.29
N TYR A 549 -12.18 -6.84 2.82
CA TYR A 549 -12.40 -6.54 1.40
C TYR A 549 -11.59 -5.31 0.95
N GLY A 550 -10.63 -5.52 0.03
CA GLY A 550 -9.75 -4.46 -0.47
C GLY A 550 -10.33 -3.63 -1.63
N GLY A 551 -11.45 -4.04 -2.22
CA GLY A 551 -12.03 -3.37 -3.38
C GLY A 551 -11.15 -3.42 -4.64
N LYS A 552 -11.38 -2.48 -5.56
CA LYS A 552 -10.58 -2.24 -6.77
C LYS A 552 -9.37 -1.38 -6.46
N ALA A 553 -8.43 -1.96 -5.72
CA ALA A 553 -7.21 -1.26 -5.32
C ALA A 553 -6.07 -1.47 -6.33
N GLN A 554 -5.35 -0.39 -6.60
CA GLN A 554 -3.99 -0.46 -7.13
C GLN A 554 -3.01 -0.57 -5.97
N MET A 555 -2.06 -1.50 -6.03
CA MET A 555 -1.08 -1.68 -4.94
C MET A 555 -1.78 -1.93 -3.61
N LEU A 556 -2.43 -3.08 -3.51
CA LEU A 556 -2.97 -3.61 -2.25
C LEU A 556 -1.91 -4.50 -1.60
N MET A 557 -1.56 -4.22 -0.35
CA MET A 557 -0.68 -5.07 0.45
C MET A 557 -1.44 -5.56 1.68
N VAL A 558 -1.69 -6.87 1.74
CA VAL A 558 -2.37 -7.56 2.84
C VAL A 558 -1.38 -8.52 3.48
N GLU A 559 -0.91 -8.20 4.69
CA GLU A 559 0.10 -9.03 5.33
C GLU A 559 0.05 -9.14 6.85
N ASN A 560 0.58 -10.25 7.39
CA ASN A 560 0.62 -10.50 8.83
C ASN A 560 -0.76 -10.39 9.51
N ASN A 561 -1.87 -10.55 8.78
CA ASN A 561 -3.20 -10.52 9.36
C ASN A 561 -3.57 -11.91 9.86
N THR A 562 -4.39 -11.95 10.92
CA THR A 562 -5.06 -13.16 11.40
C THR A 562 -6.56 -12.98 11.20
N ALA A 563 -7.16 -13.78 10.31
CA ALA A 563 -8.58 -13.72 9.99
C ALA A 563 -9.23 -15.07 10.32
N TYR A 564 -10.18 -15.11 11.24
CA TYR A 564 -10.77 -16.38 11.66
C TYR A 564 -12.18 -16.33 12.21
N ASN A 565 -12.81 -17.50 12.36
CA ASN A 565 -14.18 -17.62 12.87
C ASN A 565 -15.12 -16.64 12.15
N GLY A 566 -14.97 -16.55 10.84
CA GLY A 566 -15.78 -15.69 9.99
C GLY A 566 -17.00 -16.47 9.53
N GLY A 567 -18.19 -16.00 9.86
CA GLY A 567 -19.41 -16.36 9.14
C GLY A 567 -19.47 -15.71 7.74
N ALA A 568 -18.33 -15.38 7.17
CA ALA A 568 -18.24 -14.63 5.94
C ALA A 568 -18.20 -15.57 4.73
N LYS A 569 -18.54 -15.04 3.57
CA LYS A 569 -18.30 -15.73 2.31
C LYS A 569 -16.83 -15.76 1.95
N GLU A 570 -16.00 -14.92 2.55
CA GLU A 570 -14.56 -14.88 2.28
C GLU A 570 -13.75 -14.51 3.52
N GLY A 571 -12.49 -14.96 3.59
CA GLY A 571 -11.53 -14.51 4.58
C GLY A 571 -10.95 -13.14 4.19
N LEU A 572 -9.92 -13.16 3.34
CA LEU A 572 -9.23 -11.97 2.83
C LEU A 572 -9.46 -11.84 1.33
N TRP A 573 -10.19 -10.82 0.90
CA TRP A 573 -10.65 -10.71 -0.49
C TRP A 573 -10.41 -9.35 -1.13
N ASN A 574 -10.26 -9.33 -2.46
CA ASN A 574 -10.41 -8.14 -3.30
C ASN A 574 -10.93 -8.54 -4.70
N TRP A 575 -11.46 -7.58 -5.47
CA TRP A 575 -11.98 -7.86 -6.82
C TRP A 575 -11.60 -6.76 -7.80
N GLY A 576 -11.09 -7.11 -8.98
CA GLY A 576 -10.81 -6.15 -10.06
C GLY A 576 -9.63 -5.23 -9.78
N GLY A 577 -8.70 -5.61 -8.90
CA GLY A 577 -7.51 -4.84 -8.58
C GLY A 577 -6.31 -5.19 -9.46
N ILE A 578 -5.23 -4.43 -9.31
CA ILE A 578 -3.93 -4.73 -9.92
C ILE A 578 -2.82 -4.59 -8.89
N TYR A 579 -1.77 -5.41 -8.99
CA TYR A 579 -0.60 -5.34 -8.11
C TYR A 579 -0.91 -5.69 -6.65
N SER A 580 -1.88 -6.58 -6.41
CA SER A 580 -2.24 -7.02 -5.06
C SER A 580 -1.23 -8.05 -4.54
N VAL A 581 -0.90 -7.97 -3.25
CA VAL A 581 -0.01 -8.88 -2.54
C VAL A 581 -0.69 -9.38 -1.28
N TYR A 582 -0.70 -10.70 -1.09
CA TYR A 582 -1.14 -11.38 0.11
C TYR A 582 0.01 -12.19 0.69
N GLN A 583 0.53 -11.81 1.85
CA GLN A 583 1.66 -12.51 2.44
C GLN A 583 1.68 -12.63 3.96
N PHE A 584 2.22 -13.72 4.50
CA PHE A 584 2.34 -13.95 5.95
C PHE A 584 1.00 -13.91 6.70
N ASN A 585 -0.13 -14.08 6.01
CA ASN A 585 -1.43 -14.11 6.66
C ASN A 585 -1.73 -15.50 7.21
N THR A 586 -2.51 -15.53 8.29
CA THR A 586 -3.12 -16.75 8.81
C THR A 586 -4.63 -16.63 8.68
N VAL A 587 -5.26 -17.54 7.93
CA VAL A 587 -6.70 -17.53 7.69
C VAL A 587 -7.30 -18.89 8.02
N HIS A 588 -8.31 -18.94 8.89
CA HIS A 588 -8.94 -20.21 9.25
C HIS A 588 -10.35 -20.11 9.78
N ASP A 589 -11.04 -21.24 9.86
CA ASP A 589 -12.41 -21.32 10.39
C ASP A 589 -13.35 -20.35 9.66
N ILE A 590 -13.21 -20.26 8.33
CA ILE A 590 -14.10 -19.47 7.47
C ILE A 590 -15.27 -20.36 7.08
N THR A 591 -16.48 -19.91 7.39
CA THR A 591 -17.69 -20.72 7.24
C THR A 591 -18.78 -19.99 6.46
N THR A 592 -19.44 -20.69 5.53
CA THR A 592 -20.49 -20.12 4.65
C THR A 592 -21.78 -20.95 4.66
N SER A 593 -22.90 -20.40 4.20
CA SER A 593 -24.20 -21.10 3.99
C SER A 593 -24.41 -21.56 2.56
N GLY A 594 -23.66 -21.01 1.60
CA GLY A 594 -23.82 -21.24 0.17
C GLY A 594 -22.48 -21.46 -0.51
N ALA A 595 -22.35 -21.00 -1.75
CA ALA A 595 -21.07 -20.88 -2.44
C ALA A 595 -20.10 -19.91 -1.72
N ASP A 596 -18.82 -19.93 -2.12
CA ASP A 596 -17.67 -19.26 -1.48
C ASP A 596 -17.18 -19.97 -0.19
N GLY A 597 -16.66 -19.20 0.76
CA GLY A 597 -16.10 -19.61 2.05
C GLY A 597 -14.58 -19.66 2.04
N ASP A 598 -13.93 -18.94 1.12
CA ASP A 598 -12.52 -19.13 0.80
C ASP A 598 -11.60 -18.41 1.79
N GLY A 599 -10.37 -18.89 1.92
CA GLY A 599 -9.39 -18.27 2.79
C GLY A 599 -8.90 -16.94 2.22
N ILE A 600 -8.28 -16.99 1.04
CA ILE A 600 -7.80 -15.81 0.32
C ILE A 600 -8.37 -15.82 -1.09
N ASN A 601 -9.08 -14.76 -1.45
CA ASN A 601 -9.64 -14.59 -2.78
C ASN A 601 -9.12 -13.28 -3.41
N PRO A 602 -8.15 -13.30 -4.32
CA PRO A 602 -7.79 -12.10 -5.07
C PRO A 602 -8.78 -11.74 -6.19
N GLY A 603 -9.78 -12.60 -6.44
CA GLY A 603 -10.82 -12.45 -7.44
C GLY A 603 -10.27 -12.23 -8.85
N ALA A 604 -11.05 -11.55 -9.69
CA ALA A 604 -10.67 -11.14 -11.03
C ALA A 604 -9.65 -9.98 -11.02
N SER A 605 -8.48 -10.18 -10.40
CA SER A 605 -7.39 -9.20 -10.30
C SER A 605 -6.19 -9.63 -11.15
N SER A 606 -5.33 -8.68 -11.52
CA SER A 606 -4.12 -8.95 -12.31
C SER A 606 -2.84 -8.59 -11.56
N GLU A 607 -1.73 -9.20 -11.96
CA GLU A 607 -0.40 -8.95 -11.36
C GLU A 607 -0.40 -9.23 -9.85
N VAL A 608 -1.02 -10.36 -9.45
CA VAL A 608 -1.23 -10.73 -8.05
C VAL A 608 -0.10 -11.62 -7.55
N LEU A 609 0.34 -11.41 -6.31
CA LEU A 609 1.28 -12.29 -5.61
C LEU A 609 0.66 -12.81 -4.30
N VAL A 610 0.48 -14.12 -4.18
CA VAL A 610 0.03 -14.79 -2.95
C VAL A 610 1.16 -15.68 -2.43
N GLN A 611 1.78 -15.30 -1.32
CA GLN A 611 2.94 -16.03 -0.82
C GLN A 611 3.02 -16.15 0.70
N TYR A 612 3.57 -17.25 1.21
CA TYR A 612 3.87 -17.39 2.64
C TYR A 612 2.63 -17.32 3.57
N ASN A 613 1.45 -17.70 3.07
CA ASN A 613 0.22 -17.70 3.87
C ASN A 613 -0.04 -19.09 4.46
N TYR A 614 -0.68 -19.14 5.63
CA TYR A 614 -1.17 -20.36 6.26
C TYR A 614 -2.69 -20.36 6.31
N ILE A 615 -3.31 -21.32 5.62
CA ILE A 615 -4.75 -21.36 5.42
C ILE A 615 -5.27 -22.74 5.80
N TYR A 616 -6.26 -22.81 6.69
CA TYR A 616 -6.82 -24.10 7.07
C TYR A 616 -8.26 -24.03 7.54
N ASN A 617 -8.99 -25.14 7.46
CA ASN A 617 -10.36 -25.24 7.95
C ASN A 617 -11.31 -24.18 7.36
N THR A 618 -11.34 -24.06 6.03
CA THR A 618 -12.27 -23.19 5.32
C THR A 618 -13.35 -24.02 4.63
N ASP A 619 -14.59 -23.50 4.60
CA ASP A 619 -15.71 -24.14 3.91
C ASP A 619 -15.55 -24.07 2.37
N GLY A 620 -14.92 -23.01 1.86
CA GLY A 620 -14.52 -22.79 0.45
C GLY A 620 -13.06 -23.13 0.18
N ALA A 621 -12.49 -22.69 -0.94
CA ALA A 621 -11.09 -22.93 -1.28
C ALA A 621 -10.12 -22.36 -0.23
N GLY A 622 -8.88 -22.84 -0.25
CA GLY A 622 -7.83 -22.15 0.51
C GLY A 622 -7.49 -20.83 -0.16
N ILE A 623 -7.16 -20.89 -1.44
CA ILE A 623 -6.96 -19.73 -2.30
C ILE A 623 -7.87 -19.87 -3.52
N LEU A 624 -8.71 -18.89 -3.78
CA LEU A 624 -9.59 -18.84 -4.95
C LEU A 624 -9.16 -17.70 -5.88
N LEU A 625 -8.95 -18.02 -7.16
CA LEU A 625 -8.95 -17.06 -8.24
C LEU A 625 -10.29 -17.20 -8.96
N ASP A 626 -11.26 -16.37 -8.56
CA ASP A 626 -12.56 -16.28 -9.22
C ASP A 626 -12.50 -15.25 -10.35
N GLU A 627 -12.29 -15.74 -11.56
CA GLU A 627 -11.92 -14.99 -12.75
C GLU A 627 -13.09 -14.89 -13.73
N GLY A 628 -14.15 -14.19 -13.32
CA GLY A 628 -15.15 -13.56 -14.20
C GLY A 628 -15.88 -14.45 -15.24
N TYR A 629 -17.20 -14.54 -15.09
CA TYR A 629 -18.10 -15.25 -16.00
C TYR A 629 -18.70 -14.28 -17.03
N GLY A 630 -18.12 -14.22 -18.24
CA GLY A 630 -18.72 -13.48 -19.37
C GLY A 630 -18.33 -12.00 -19.52
N GLU A 631 -17.29 -11.54 -18.81
CA GLU A 631 -16.82 -10.14 -18.88
C GLU A 631 -15.74 -9.92 -19.96
N ASN A 632 -15.64 -8.67 -20.47
CA ASN A 632 -14.57 -8.21 -21.37
C ASN A 632 -13.21 -8.02 -20.65
N PHE A 633 -12.95 -8.81 -19.62
CA PHE A 633 -11.72 -8.81 -18.85
C PHE A 633 -11.12 -10.21 -18.82
N THR A 634 -9.80 -10.29 -18.64
CA THR A 634 -9.07 -11.54 -18.46
C THR A 634 -8.11 -11.28 -17.30
N ALA A 635 -8.33 -11.91 -16.16
CA ALA A 635 -7.38 -11.84 -15.06
C ALA A 635 -6.05 -12.43 -15.53
N GLN A 636 -4.92 -11.81 -15.18
CA GLN A 636 -3.65 -12.28 -15.68
C GLN A 636 -2.49 -12.08 -14.71
N ASN A 637 -1.47 -12.91 -14.89
CA ASN A 637 -0.17 -12.77 -14.21
C ASN A 637 -0.28 -12.91 -12.67
N THR A 638 -0.94 -13.98 -12.20
CA THR A 638 -0.94 -14.32 -10.76
C THR A 638 0.17 -15.30 -10.43
N VAL A 639 0.86 -15.08 -9.30
CA VAL A 639 1.82 -16.03 -8.73
C VAL A 639 1.33 -16.48 -7.35
N ILE A 640 1.20 -17.80 -7.15
CA ILE A 640 0.84 -18.41 -5.87
C ILE A 640 1.98 -19.33 -5.42
N ARG A 641 2.70 -18.97 -4.35
CA ARG A 641 3.91 -19.70 -3.94
C ARG A 641 4.15 -19.82 -2.44
N TYR A 642 4.81 -20.89 -2.01
CA TYR A 642 5.21 -21.07 -0.61
C TYR A 642 4.08 -20.91 0.40
N ASN A 643 2.85 -21.25 0.02
CA ASN A 643 1.70 -21.28 0.94
C ASN A 643 1.55 -22.69 1.53
N ILE A 644 1.06 -22.75 2.77
CA ILE A 644 0.68 -23.98 3.44
C ILE A 644 -0.84 -23.98 3.56
N ILE A 645 -1.50 -25.00 2.97
CA ILE A 645 -2.95 -25.09 2.89
C ILE A 645 -3.41 -26.46 3.39
N HIS A 646 -4.38 -26.49 4.29
CA HIS A 646 -4.84 -27.74 4.90
C HIS A 646 -6.34 -27.81 5.14
N ASP A 647 -6.97 -28.90 4.67
CA ASP A 647 -8.38 -29.22 4.92
C ASP A 647 -9.32 -28.04 4.64
N THR A 648 -9.16 -27.49 3.45
CA THR A 648 -10.05 -26.48 2.87
C THR A 648 -11.11 -27.18 2.01
N TYR A 649 -12.16 -26.43 1.70
CA TYR A 649 -13.35 -26.89 0.99
C TYR A 649 -14.12 -27.99 1.72
N LYS A 650 -14.42 -27.77 3.00
CA LYS A 650 -15.05 -28.79 3.88
C LYS A 650 -16.51 -29.11 3.57
N LYS A 651 -17.23 -28.21 2.90
CA LYS A 651 -18.61 -28.46 2.46
C LYS A 651 -18.70 -29.14 1.10
N TRP A 652 -17.69 -29.94 0.77
CA TRP A 652 -17.70 -30.79 -0.39
C TRP A 652 -18.99 -31.64 -0.42
N THR A 653 -19.85 -31.37 -1.39
CA THR A 653 -20.86 -32.34 -1.82
C THR A 653 -20.25 -33.16 -2.94
N SER A 654 -20.65 -34.42 -3.12
CA SER A 654 -20.17 -35.29 -4.21
C SER A 654 -20.58 -34.83 -5.62
N SER A 655 -21.04 -33.59 -5.75
CA SER A 655 -21.59 -32.90 -6.90
C SER A 655 -20.97 -31.49 -6.97
N LEU A 656 -21.05 -30.85 -8.15
CA LEU A 656 -20.72 -29.43 -8.28
C LEU A 656 -21.44 -28.60 -7.23
N ASN A 657 -20.86 -27.44 -6.88
CA ASN A 657 -21.69 -26.41 -6.29
C ASN A 657 -22.79 -26.00 -7.29
N GLU A 658 -23.76 -25.21 -6.83
CA GLU A 658 -24.87 -24.72 -7.66
C GLU A 658 -24.44 -23.96 -8.93
N TRP A 659 -23.17 -23.52 -8.98
CA TRP A 659 -22.55 -22.78 -10.09
C TRP A 659 -21.72 -23.65 -11.05
N GLY A 660 -21.61 -24.94 -10.79
CA GLY A 660 -20.82 -25.83 -11.62
C GLY A 660 -19.34 -25.87 -11.31
N GLU A 661 -18.90 -25.41 -10.13
CA GLU A 661 -17.49 -25.28 -9.75
C GLU A 661 -16.97 -26.41 -8.85
N LEU A 662 -15.67 -26.65 -8.97
CA LEU A 662 -14.86 -27.45 -8.06
C LEU A 662 -13.85 -26.56 -7.32
N TYR A 663 -14.00 -26.44 -6.01
CA TYR A 663 -12.96 -25.83 -5.19
C TYR A 663 -11.96 -26.87 -4.67
N GLY A 664 -10.83 -26.36 -4.18
CA GLY A 664 -9.73 -27.15 -3.66
C GLY A 664 -8.85 -26.37 -2.69
N GLY A 665 -7.65 -26.86 -2.45
CA GLY A 665 -6.61 -26.09 -1.76
C GLY A 665 -6.34 -24.77 -2.47
N ILE A 666 -6.03 -24.85 -3.76
CA ILE A 666 -5.93 -23.70 -4.67
C ILE A 666 -6.88 -23.94 -5.84
N ALA A 667 -7.75 -22.97 -6.13
CA ALA A 667 -8.72 -23.03 -7.21
C ALA A 667 -8.52 -21.87 -8.18
N ILE A 668 -8.44 -22.17 -9.47
CA ILE A 668 -8.54 -21.19 -10.55
C ILE A 668 -9.83 -21.47 -11.30
N ASN A 669 -10.76 -20.53 -11.25
CA ASN A 669 -12.07 -20.65 -11.87
C ASN A 669 -12.30 -19.49 -12.82
N GLY A 670 -12.34 -19.78 -14.12
CA GLY A 670 -12.77 -18.80 -15.11
C GLY A 670 -11.73 -18.41 -16.15
N LYS A 671 -11.90 -17.20 -16.68
CA LYS A 671 -11.16 -16.65 -17.81
C LYS A 671 -9.88 -15.97 -17.34
N GLY A 672 -8.86 -16.79 -17.12
CA GLY A 672 -7.51 -16.38 -16.76
C GLY A 672 -6.48 -16.44 -17.87
N ASN A 673 -5.33 -15.83 -17.63
CA ASN A 673 -4.13 -16.01 -18.44
C ASN A 673 -2.85 -15.90 -17.60
N ASN A 674 -1.93 -16.84 -17.79
CA ASN A 674 -0.58 -16.78 -17.21
C ASN A 674 -0.55 -16.80 -15.67
N HIS A 675 -1.32 -17.70 -15.04
CA HIS A 675 -1.25 -17.94 -13.60
C HIS A 675 -0.22 -19.04 -13.29
N THR A 676 0.63 -18.80 -12.28
CA THR A 676 1.74 -19.70 -11.91
C THR A 676 1.60 -20.11 -10.45
N ILE A 677 1.44 -21.41 -10.20
CA ILE A 677 1.32 -22.02 -8.87
C ILE A 677 2.56 -22.88 -8.62
N TYR A 678 3.39 -22.52 -7.65
CA TYR A 678 4.56 -23.34 -7.35
C TYR A 678 5.04 -23.34 -5.89
N ASN A 679 5.74 -24.40 -5.49
CA ASN A 679 6.31 -24.50 -4.14
C ASN A 679 5.28 -24.35 -3.01
N ASN A 680 4.02 -24.74 -3.22
CA ASN A 680 3.02 -24.79 -2.16
C ASN A 680 2.99 -26.19 -1.51
N THR A 681 2.56 -26.27 -0.26
CA THR A 681 2.31 -27.54 0.44
C THR A 681 0.83 -27.62 0.79
N ILE A 682 0.14 -28.56 0.15
CA ILE A 682 -1.32 -28.68 0.23
C ILE A 682 -1.67 -30.07 0.77
N SER A 683 -2.40 -30.10 1.88
CA SER A 683 -2.87 -31.34 2.51
C SER A 683 -4.39 -31.39 2.49
N THR A 684 -4.97 -32.43 1.90
CA THR A 684 -6.43 -32.63 1.84
C THR A 684 -6.83 -34.03 2.30
N SER A 685 -7.90 -34.12 3.09
CA SER A 685 -8.42 -35.37 3.64
C SER A 685 -9.95 -35.53 3.52
N ASN A 686 -10.64 -34.55 2.95
CA ASN A 686 -12.11 -34.43 2.93
C ASN A 686 -12.73 -34.75 1.57
N GLY A 687 -11.96 -35.30 0.62
CA GLY A 687 -12.42 -35.58 -0.74
C GLY A 687 -12.19 -34.44 -1.75
N SER A 688 -11.84 -33.23 -1.28
CA SER A 688 -11.55 -32.07 -2.14
C SER A 688 -10.29 -32.28 -2.98
N ALA A 689 -10.13 -31.45 -4.02
CA ALA A 689 -8.91 -31.42 -4.80
C ALA A 689 -7.82 -30.58 -4.11
N ALA A 690 -6.55 -30.97 -4.23
CA ALA A 690 -5.47 -30.10 -3.78
C ALA A 690 -5.34 -28.86 -4.69
N ILE A 691 -5.39 -29.04 -6.02
CA ILE A 691 -5.43 -27.96 -7.01
C ILE A 691 -6.56 -28.19 -8.00
N THR A 692 -7.35 -27.14 -8.28
CA THR A 692 -8.34 -27.12 -9.35
C THR A 692 -8.00 -26.04 -10.38
N ILE A 693 -8.09 -26.39 -11.66
CA ILE A 693 -7.95 -25.46 -12.77
C ILE A 693 -9.16 -25.65 -13.68
N GLN A 694 -10.12 -24.75 -13.54
CA GLN A 694 -11.41 -24.83 -14.16
C GLN A 694 -11.66 -23.62 -15.06
N GLY A 695 -12.28 -23.87 -16.21
CA GLY A 695 -12.86 -22.81 -17.01
C GLY A 695 -14.29 -22.51 -16.58
N ALA A 696 -14.68 -21.24 -16.66
CA ALA A 696 -16.04 -20.78 -16.43
C ALA A 696 -16.94 -21.21 -17.58
N HIS A 697 -18.20 -21.47 -17.27
CA HIS A 697 -19.24 -21.58 -18.29
C HIS A 697 -19.62 -20.18 -18.80
N ASN A 698 -19.94 -20.05 -20.11
CA ASN A 698 -20.53 -18.80 -20.59
C ASN A 698 -21.83 -18.47 -19.81
N ASN A 699 -22.06 -17.18 -19.53
CA ASN A 699 -23.28 -16.65 -18.92
C ASN A 699 -23.78 -17.39 -17.66
N TRP A 700 -22.88 -17.86 -16.80
CA TRP A 700 -23.23 -18.57 -15.55
C TRP A 700 -24.15 -19.79 -15.79
N GLN A 701 -24.10 -20.41 -16.97
CA GLN A 701 -24.94 -21.55 -17.30
C GLN A 701 -24.19 -22.87 -17.04
N PRO A 702 -24.55 -23.65 -16.00
CA PRO A 702 -23.82 -24.86 -15.61
C PRO A 702 -23.73 -25.94 -16.71
N ASN A 703 -24.52 -25.80 -17.78
CA ASN A 703 -24.62 -26.74 -18.90
C ASN A 703 -24.05 -26.19 -20.22
N SER A 704 -23.39 -25.02 -20.21
CA SER A 704 -22.84 -24.44 -21.43
C SER A 704 -21.64 -25.24 -21.96
N THR A 705 -21.59 -25.45 -23.29
CA THR A 705 -20.45 -26.05 -23.99
C THR A 705 -19.33 -25.06 -24.30
N ASP A 706 -19.59 -23.75 -24.18
CA ASP A 706 -18.60 -22.68 -24.33
C ASP A 706 -17.91 -22.43 -22.98
N ILE A 707 -16.83 -23.17 -22.74
CA ILE A 707 -16.01 -23.03 -21.55
C ILE A 707 -14.96 -21.93 -21.81
N LEU A 708 -15.05 -20.82 -21.08
CA LEU A 708 -14.00 -19.80 -20.99
C LEU A 708 -12.96 -20.30 -19.98
N GLY A 709 -11.84 -20.84 -20.44
CA GLY A 709 -10.83 -21.38 -19.53
C GLY A 709 -9.58 -20.51 -19.41
N THR A 710 -8.81 -20.84 -18.38
CA THR A 710 -7.52 -20.24 -18.13
C THR A 710 -6.48 -20.71 -19.14
N ASN A 711 -5.77 -19.76 -19.75
CA ASN A 711 -4.64 -20.02 -20.64
C ASN A 711 -3.29 -19.87 -19.95
N ASN A 712 -2.27 -20.54 -20.49
CA ASN A 712 -0.89 -20.45 -20.06
C ASN A 712 -0.66 -20.65 -18.55
N PHE A 713 -1.48 -21.48 -17.89
CA PHE A 713 -1.25 -21.79 -16.48
C PHE A 713 -0.01 -22.65 -16.29
N LYS A 714 0.63 -22.55 -15.13
CA LYS A 714 1.89 -23.24 -14.80
C LYS A 714 1.81 -23.79 -13.37
N VAL A 715 2.00 -25.09 -13.20
CA VAL A 715 1.95 -25.76 -11.88
C VAL A 715 3.24 -26.53 -11.65
N TYR A 716 4.08 -26.07 -10.72
CA TYR A 716 5.43 -26.61 -10.52
C TYR A 716 5.79 -26.84 -9.05
N ASN A 717 6.60 -27.85 -8.74
CA ASN A 717 7.21 -28.01 -7.41
C ASN A 717 6.23 -27.95 -6.21
N ASN A 718 4.95 -28.31 -6.37
CA ASN A 718 4.00 -28.34 -5.25
C ASN A 718 4.01 -29.72 -4.57
N ILE A 719 3.86 -29.77 -3.24
CA ILE A 719 3.53 -31.00 -2.51
C ILE A 719 2.01 -31.13 -2.47
N LEU A 720 1.48 -32.18 -3.10
CA LEU A 720 0.07 -32.56 -3.05
C LEU A 720 -0.07 -33.82 -2.17
N ASN A 721 -0.42 -33.59 -0.90
CA ASN A 721 -0.60 -34.62 0.11
C ASN A 721 -2.10 -34.91 0.28
N ALA A 722 -2.61 -35.89 -0.48
CA ALA A 722 -3.99 -36.33 -0.41
C ALA A 722 -4.14 -37.53 0.54
N SER A 723 -5.30 -37.67 1.16
CA SER A 723 -5.70 -38.84 1.95
C SER A 723 -7.20 -39.10 1.79
N ASN A 724 -7.69 -40.25 2.26
CA ASN A 724 -9.12 -40.62 2.21
C ASN A 724 -9.79 -40.52 0.81
N GLY A 725 -9.02 -40.72 -0.27
CA GLY A 725 -9.54 -40.63 -1.64
C GLY A 725 -9.73 -39.21 -2.17
N SER A 726 -9.16 -38.19 -1.50
CA SER A 726 -9.06 -36.83 -2.01
C SER A 726 -8.39 -36.77 -3.38
N ILE A 727 -8.74 -35.74 -4.14
CA ILE A 727 -8.25 -35.54 -5.51
C ILE A 727 -6.92 -34.79 -5.45
N LEU A 728 -5.94 -35.22 -6.25
CA LEU A 728 -4.66 -34.52 -6.33
C LEU A 728 -4.79 -33.28 -7.21
N ILE A 729 -5.23 -33.44 -8.46
CA ILE A 729 -5.50 -32.35 -9.40
C ILE A 729 -6.82 -32.61 -10.13
N ALA A 730 -7.62 -31.57 -10.27
CA ALA A 730 -8.76 -31.54 -11.20
C ALA A 730 -8.56 -30.45 -12.26
N THR A 731 -8.69 -30.81 -13.53
CA THR A 731 -8.63 -29.86 -14.64
C THR A 731 -9.92 -29.89 -15.45
N SER A 732 -10.38 -28.73 -15.94
CA SER A 732 -11.41 -28.66 -16.99
C SER A 732 -10.99 -27.65 -18.04
N VAL A 733 -9.95 -27.99 -18.79
CA VAL A 733 -9.45 -27.11 -19.85
C VAL A 733 -10.41 -27.12 -21.04
N CYS A 734 -10.78 -25.93 -21.49
CA CYS A 734 -11.42 -25.74 -22.78
C CYS A 734 -10.51 -26.33 -23.89
N GLY A 735 -11.07 -26.78 -25.02
CA GLY A 735 -10.30 -27.48 -26.06
C GLY A 735 -9.12 -26.67 -26.66
N THR A 736 -9.08 -25.36 -26.43
CA THR A 736 -8.03 -24.43 -26.87
C THR A 736 -7.15 -23.92 -25.72
N CYS A 737 -7.45 -24.28 -24.48
CA CYS A 737 -6.76 -23.78 -23.30
C CYS A 737 -5.36 -24.41 -23.18
N THR A 738 -4.36 -23.59 -22.85
CA THR A 738 -2.96 -24.01 -22.73
C THR A 738 -2.50 -24.02 -21.27
N GLY A 739 -1.56 -24.91 -20.93
CA GLY A 739 -0.95 -24.91 -19.60
C GLY A 739 0.09 -26.00 -19.43
N GLN A 740 0.84 -25.93 -18.33
CA GLN A 740 1.93 -26.84 -18.00
C GLN A 740 1.82 -27.28 -16.53
N ILE A 741 1.98 -28.58 -16.29
CA ILE A 741 2.09 -29.17 -14.94
C ILE A 741 3.36 -30.02 -14.96
N LYS A 742 4.36 -29.70 -14.15
CA LYS A 742 5.67 -30.39 -14.15
C LYS A 742 6.32 -30.36 -12.75
N GLY A 743 7.01 -31.41 -12.34
CA GLY A 743 7.89 -31.33 -11.16
C GLY A 743 7.15 -31.31 -9.82
N ASN A 744 5.89 -31.72 -9.75
CA ASN A 744 5.16 -31.74 -8.48
C ASN A 744 5.33 -33.09 -7.77
N LEU A 745 5.17 -33.09 -6.45
CA LEU A 745 5.13 -34.29 -5.63
C LEU A 745 3.68 -34.72 -5.37
N TYR A 746 3.41 -36.00 -5.55
CA TYR A 746 2.10 -36.61 -5.35
C TYR A 746 2.19 -37.73 -4.31
N TYR A 747 1.35 -37.63 -3.28
CA TYR A 747 1.24 -38.66 -2.24
C TYR A 747 -0.21 -38.82 -1.80
N THR A 748 -0.66 -40.06 -1.66
CA THR A 748 -2.07 -40.39 -1.33
C THR A 748 -2.24 -40.96 0.06
N ASN A 749 -1.17 -41.01 0.87
CA ASN A 749 -1.17 -41.54 2.23
C ASN A 749 -1.86 -42.92 2.35
N GLY A 750 -1.61 -43.81 1.39
CA GLY A 750 -2.23 -45.14 1.30
C GLY A 750 -3.65 -45.17 0.68
N GLY A 751 -4.23 -44.01 0.38
CA GLY A 751 -5.48 -43.86 -0.36
C GLY A 751 -5.33 -44.06 -1.88
N VAL A 752 -6.46 -44.04 -2.57
CA VAL A 752 -6.53 -44.20 -4.03
C VAL A 752 -5.97 -42.97 -4.74
N PHE A 753 -5.06 -43.17 -5.68
CA PHE A 753 -4.59 -42.11 -6.57
C PHE A 753 -5.75 -41.64 -7.45
N LYS A 754 -6.02 -40.33 -7.47
CA LYS A 754 -7.17 -39.75 -8.18
C LYS A 754 -6.82 -38.41 -8.80
N MET A 755 -6.92 -38.36 -10.13
CA MET A 755 -6.88 -37.15 -10.94
C MET A 755 -8.14 -37.08 -11.81
N ILE A 756 -8.63 -35.88 -12.11
CA ILE A 756 -9.86 -35.69 -12.89
C ILE A 756 -9.60 -34.74 -14.06
N ASN A 757 -10.07 -35.10 -15.25
CA ASN A 757 -10.17 -34.17 -16.39
C ASN A 757 -11.62 -34.07 -16.91
N ARG A 758 -12.11 -32.82 -17.05
CA ARG A 758 -13.46 -32.41 -17.48
C ARG A 758 -14.56 -32.82 -16.49
N TYR A 759 -15.50 -31.94 -16.13
CA TYR A 759 -16.45 -32.22 -15.05
C TYR A 759 -17.78 -32.86 -15.53
N GLY A 760 -18.45 -33.64 -14.67
CA GLY A 760 -19.83 -34.12 -14.83
C GLY A 760 -19.97 -35.44 -15.63
N SER A 761 -19.03 -35.70 -16.53
CA SER A 761 -18.83 -36.98 -17.26
C SER A 761 -17.35 -37.37 -17.36
N GLY A 762 -16.51 -36.77 -16.51
CA GLY A 762 -15.05 -36.72 -16.58
C GLY A 762 -14.31 -38.04 -16.46
N THR A 763 -13.20 -38.14 -17.17
CA THR A 763 -12.27 -39.26 -17.00
C THR A 763 -11.56 -39.11 -15.66
N THR A 764 -11.77 -40.08 -14.77
CA THR A 764 -10.96 -40.25 -13.57
C THR A 764 -9.75 -41.12 -13.90
N TYR A 765 -8.57 -40.63 -13.55
CA TYR A 765 -7.32 -41.35 -13.74
C TYR A 765 -6.81 -41.85 -12.39
N THR A 766 -6.52 -43.14 -12.33
CA THR A 766 -6.14 -43.84 -11.10
C THR A 766 -4.64 -44.10 -11.00
N SER A 767 -3.85 -43.55 -11.93
CA SER A 767 -2.39 -43.59 -11.90
C SER A 767 -1.77 -42.38 -12.58
N MET A 768 -0.54 -42.03 -12.22
CA MET A 768 0.24 -40.99 -12.90
C MET A 768 0.47 -41.33 -14.38
N SER A 769 0.73 -42.60 -14.70
CA SER A 769 0.97 -43.05 -16.07
C SER A 769 -0.24 -42.82 -16.97
N SER A 770 -1.45 -43.15 -16.50
CA SER A 770 -2.68 -42.96 -17.28
C SER A 770 -3.00 -41.47 -17.50
N TRP A 771 -2.78 -40.64 -16.48
CA TRP A 771 -2.92 -39.18 -16.59
C TRP A 771 -1.97 -38.59 -17.62
N ARG A 772 -0.67 -38.94 -17.53
CA ARG A 772 0.37 -38.48 -18.45
C ARG A 772 0.10 -38.93 -19.89
N SER A 773 -0.20 -40.20 -20.11
CA SER A 773 -0.47 -40.71 -21.45
C SER A 773 -1.67 -40.03 -22.11
N ALA A 774 -2.68 -39.63 -21.33
CA ALA A 774 -3.87 -38.99 -21.86
C ALA A 774 -3.69 -37.49 -22.13
N LEU A 775 -2.96 -36.77 -21.26
CA LEU A 775 -2.93 -35.30 -21.28
C LEU A 775 -1.55 -34.68 -21.52
N GLY A 776 -0.48 -35.47 -21.47
CA GLY A 776 0.90 -35.01 -21.66
C GLY A 776 1.48 -34.19 -20.50
N TYR A 777 0.72 -33.98 -19.42
CA TYR A 777 1.22 -33.34 -18.20
C TYR A 777 2.29 -34.21 -17.49
N GLU A 778 3.09 -33.56 -16.64
CA GLU A 778 4.25 -34.17 -15.98
C GLU A 778 5.26 -34.80 -16.96
N THR A 779 5.48 -34.10 -18.08
CA THR A 779 6.42 -34.50 -19.14
C THR A 779 7.27 -33.32 -19.62
N GLU A 780 8.57 -33.54 -19.84
CA GLU A 780 9.45 -32.60 -20.55
C GLU A 780 10.49 -33.35 -21.37
N ASN A 781 10.61 -33.03 -22.66
CA ASN A 781 11.46 -33.78 -23.61
C ASN A 781 11.20 -35.30 -23.53
N SER A 782 9.93 -35.69 -23.39
CA SER A 782 9.46 -37.07 -23.20
C SER A 782 9.88 -37.76 -21.89
N ALA A 783 10.56 -37.06 -20.98
CA ALA A 783 10.91 -37.57 -19.66
C ALA A 783 9.81 -37.28 -18.63
N ASP A 784 9.61 -38.23 -17.70
CA ASP A 784 8.77 -38.07 -16.51
C ASP A 784 9.33 -36.95 -15.64
N THR A 785 8.49 -35.98 -15.26
CA THR A 785 8.88 -34.91 -14.34
C THR A 785 8.23 -35.03 -12.96
N SER A 786 7.33 -35.98 -12.75
CA SER A 786 6.60 -36.14 -11.49
C SER A 786 7.46 -36.80 -10.41
N VAL A 787 7.18 -36.44 -9.15
CA VAL A 787 7.74 -37.13 -7.98
C VAL A 787 6.61 -37.88 -7.27
N ILE A 788 6.73 -39.21 -7.17
CA ILE A 788 5.77 -40.05 -6.44
C ILE A 788 6.46 -40.56 -5.18
N GLY A 789 5.99 -40.16 -4.00
CA GLY A 789 6.62 -40.58 -2.76
C GLY A 789 6.10 -39.84 -1.53
N ASN A 790 6.43 -40.35 -0.35
CA ASN A 790 6.02 -39.75 0.92
C ASN A 790 6.78 -38.42 1.14
N PRO A 791 6.08 -37.28 1.32
CA PRO A 791 6.72 -36.01 1.66
C PRO A 791 7.27 -35.98 3.09
N ALA A 792 7.02 -37.01 3.91
CA ALA A 792 7.48 -37.13 5.30
C ALA A 792 7.17 -35.88 6.13
N LEU A 793 5.96 -35.33 5.95
CA LEU A 793 5.49 -34.17 6.72
C LEU A 793 5.38 -34.55 8.20
N VAL A 794 5.74 -33.64 9.11
CA VAL A 794 5.80 -33.90 10.57
C VAL A 794 4.46 -34.40 11.13
N ASN A 795 3.35 -33.70 10.89
CA ASN A 795 2.02 -34.10 11.34
C ASN A 795 0.88 -33.45 10.51
N PRO A 796 0.75 -33.79 9.21
CA PRO A 796 -0.10 -33.06 8.26
C PRO A 796 -1.61 -33.30 8.43
N THR A 797 -2.02 -33.98 9.51
CA THR A 797 -3.41 -34.28 9.86
C THR A 797 -4.02 -33.30 10.87
N VAL A 798 -3.18 -32.43 11.45
CA VAL A 798 -3.58 -31.46 12.48
C VAL A 798 -3.28 -30.05 11.98
N GLY A 799 -4.33 -29.24 11.81
CA GLY A 799 -4.24 -27.81 11.54
C GLY A 799 -3.79 -26.99 12.77
N GLY A 800 -3.71 -25.66 12.60
CA GLY A 800 -3.37 -24.71 13.67
C GLY A 800 -1.87 -24.53 13.96
N ASN A 801 -0.98 -25.33 13.36
CA ASN A 801 0.47 -25.12 13.46
C ASN A 801 1.16 -25.39 12.11
N PRO A 802 1.73 -24.37 11.43
CA PRO A 802 2.39 -24.58 10.15
C PRO A 802 3.61 -25.52 10.24
N ASN A 803 4.26 -25.65 11.40
CA ASN A 803 5.39 -26.57 11.57
C ASN A 803 5.02 -28.05 11.33
N ASN A 804 3.74 -28.39 11.42
CA ASN A 804 3.24 -29.73 11.11
C ASN A 804 3.45 -30.12 9.63
N PHE A 805 3.71 -29.14 8.76
CA PHE A 805 3.89 -29.31 7.32
C PHE A 805 5.34 -29.17 6.86
N LYS A 806 6.30 -29.17 7.79
CA LYS A 806 7.72 -29.30 7.44
C LYS A 806 7.99 -30.70 6.92
N ILE A 807 8.75 -30.81 5.83
CA ILE A 807 9.26 -32.08 5.33
C ILE A 807 10.38 -32.61 6.25
N GLY A 808 10.51 -33.94 6.34
CA GLY A 808 11.57 -34.63 7.09
C GLY A 808 12.77 -35.06 6.22
N SER A 809 13.81 -35.60 6.86
CA SER A 809 15.06 -35.99 6.21
C SER A 809 14.93 -37.10 5.16
N THR A 810 13.88 -37.92 5.25
CA THR A 810 13.56 -39.01 4.31
C THR A 810 12.51 -38.59 3.28
N SER A 811 12.19 -37.31 3.19
CA SER A 811 11.16 -36.80 2.27
C SER A 811 11.56 -37.03 0.81
N ALA A 812 10.59 -37.47 0.00
CA ALA A 812 10.76 -37.50 -1.45
C ALA A 812 10.80 -36.09 -2.09
N ALA A 813 10.37 -35.04 -1.37
CA ALA A 813 10.46 -33.65 -1.83
C ALA A 813 11.87 -33.05 -1.73
N LYS A 814 12.73 -33.66 -0.91
CA LYS A 814 14.07 -33.13 -0.62
C LYS A 814 14.98 -33.23 -1.85
N ASP A 815 15.58 -32.12 -2.26
CA ASP A 815 16.54 -31.94 -3.35
C ASP A 815 16.02 -32.42 -4.73
N THR A 816 14.71 -32.57 -4.89
CA THR A 816 14.04 -33.05 -6.12
C THR A 816 13.28 -31.94 -6.86
N GLY A 817 13.24 -30.74 -6.29
CA GLY A 817 12.61 -29.57 -6.87
C GLY A 817 13.35 -29.08 -8.12
N ARG A 818 12.57 -28.62 -9.09
CA ARG A 818 13.10 -28.10 -10.34
C ARG A 818 13.62 -26.69 -10.15
N ASN A 819 14.76 -26.36 -10.77
CA ASN A 819 15.27 -24.98 -10.79
C ASN A 819 14.45 -24.11 -11.76
N LEU A 820 13.31 -23.61 -11.28
CA LEU A 820 12.35 -22.85 -12.09
C LEU A 820 12.92 -21.52 -12.61
N SER A 821 13.89 -20.93 -11.90
CA SER A 821 14.58 -19.73 -12.34
C SER A 821 15.42 -20.00 -13.59
N SER A 822 16.28 -21.02 -13.55
CA SER A 822 17.12 -21.38 -14.70
C SER A 822 16.33 -21.97 -15.87
N LEU A 823 15.27 -22.73 -15.60
CA LEU A 823 14.51 -23.42 -16.65
C LEU A 823 13.49 -22.51 -17.33
N TYR A 824 12.85 -21.62 -16.57
CA TYR A 824 11.68 -20.87 -17.04
C TYR A 824 11.74 -19.36 -16.75
N GLY A 825 12.84 -18.86 -16.16
CA GLY A 825 12.98 -17.44 -15.82
C GLY A 825 12.05 -16.98 -14.70
N LEU A 826 11.51 -17.89 -13.89
CA LEU A 826 10.64 -17.54 -12.77
C LEU A 826 11.46 -16.95 -11.62
N ASP A 827 11.00 -15.84 -11.05
CA ASP A 827 11.50 -15.39 -9.75
C ASP A 827 10.94 -16.31 -8.68
N VAL A 828 11.77 -17.16 -8.09
CA VAL A 828 11.40 -18.13 -7.04
C VAL A 828 11.61 -17.60 -5.62
N GLY A 829 11.97 -16.33 -5.43
CA GLY A 829 12.30 -15.81 -4.12
C GLY A 829 13.67 -16.27 -3.60
N LYS A 830 14.03 -15.77 -2.41
CA LYS A 830 15.23 -16.22 -1.68
C LYS A 830 14.89 -16.95 -0.39
N ILE A 831 13.60 -17.06 -0.06
CA ILE A 831 13.14 -17.74 1.14
C ILE A 831 11.91 -18.61 0.89
N ASP A 832 11.77 -19.64 1.71
CA ASP A 832 10.57 -20.47 1.86
C ASP A 832 9.57 -19.86 2.87
N TYR A 833 8.49 -20.60 3.20
CA TYR A 833 7.51 -20.18 4.22
C TYR A 833 8.14 -19.94 5.60
N PHE A 834 9.13 -20.74 5.98
CA PHE A 834 9.78 -20.69 7.28
C PHE A 834 11.00 -19.76 7.32
N GLN A 835 11.16 -18.92 6.30
CA GLN A 835 12.26 -17.98 6.16
C GLN A 835 13.65 -18.66 6.04
N ASN A 836 13.69 -19.89 5.56
CA ASN A 836 14.92 -20.55 5.16
C ASN A 836 15.35 -20.11 3.77
N SER A 837 16.65 -19.98 3.52
CA SER A 837 17.16 -19.63 2.19
C SER A 837 16.82 -20.69 1.14
N THR A 838 16.43 -20.25 -0.07
CA THR A 838 16.07 -21.12 -1.21
C THR A 838 17.03 -20.91 -2.40
N PRO A 839 17.66 -21.97 -2.95
CA PRO A 839 17.74 -23.31 -2.37
C PRO A 839 18.67 -23.30 -1.16
N TYR A 840 18.41 -24.15 -0.17
CA TYR A 840 19.35 -24.32 0.95
C TYR A 840 20.58 -25.15 0.55
N ASN A 841 20.34 -26.22 -0.22
CA ASN A 841 21.38 -27.09 -0.79
C ASN A 841 21.67 -26.72 -2.25
N THR A 842 22.36 -27.61 -2.97
CA THR A 842 22.61 -27.47 -4.42
C THR A 842 21.31 -27.48 -5.24
N ASN A 843 20.27 -28.18 -4.76
CA ASN A 843 18.98 -28.33 -5.42
C ASN A 843 17.86 -27.69 -4.58
N TYR A 844 16.74 -27.39 -5.23
CA TYR A 844 15.53 -26.90 -4.56
C TYR A 844 14.75 -28.06 -3.96
N ASP A 845 14.02 -27.80 -2.88
CA ASP A 845 13.00 -28.71 -2.40
C ASP A 845 11.66 -28.45 -3.10
N ILE A 846 10.82 -29.49 -3.17
CA ILE A 846 9.42 -29.36 -3.58
C ILE A 846 8.61 -28.90 -2.36
N GLY A 847 7.69 -27.95 -2.55
CA GLY A 847 6.79 -27.47 -1.51
C GLY A 847 7.27 -26.21 -0.79
N ALA A 848 6.66 -25.94 0.37
CA ALA A 848 6.77 -24.66 1.08
C ALA A 848 7.91 -24.62 2.13
N HIS A 849 8.67 -25.72 2.27
CA HIS A 849 9.74 -25.86 3.25
C HIS A 849 11.01 -26.39 2.60
N GLU A 850 12.12 -25.67 2.76
CA GLU A 850 13.48 -26.12 2.49
C GLU A 850 14.04 -26.84 3.74
N PHE A 851 14.40 -28.10 3.57
CA PHE A 851 14.96 -28.97 4.59
C PHE A 851 16.44 -28.65 4.86
N ARG A 852 16.81 -28.61 6.14
CA ARG A 852 18.17 -28.38 6.62
C ARG A 852 18.79 -29.62 7.25
#